data_AF-A0A132B2R2-F1
#
_entry.id   AF-A0A132B2R2-F1
#
_cell.length_a   1.000
_cell.length_b   1.000
_cell.length_c   1.000
_cell.angle_alpha   90.00
_cell.angle_beta   90.00
_cell.angle_gamma   90.00
#
_symmetry.space_group_name_H-M   'P 1'
#
loop_
_entity.id
_entity.type
_entity.pdbx_description
1 polymer ?
#
loop_
_entity_poly.entity_id
_entity_poly.type
_entity_poly.pdbx_seq_one_letter_code
_entity_poly.pdbx_strand_id
1 'polypeptide(L)'
;MATSVPVVIDIEMDKGLDNQKNYQTIVWEEAQAVCKVHLDPEQPRTIYQFDTCESLLQSLSQKKTQYSEKMLPEFLTRIEPTLFHLRSFTAVIALSVQGSVLRTAMIWGVVNLLIENTVKSVETLSKIVEMLDEMAHELWLFQEYEWLFQEHAGLEDILLNVFVDVIRFWTHTIKFLSRHPVVNFVAGPWNDVKKEFNETSTRIQKQIRQLKEKAQAISYRPKHRTQAELIQELESRFSQKFVIFGEEETAKLPCTNITSPRNPHFFGRKEILGHALDHRPERAVFRSWALWGMGGIGKSQTALEYVHQRISDGVQAVFWVSGETALDMNKSFTQIALALGLKGAAEGNDDRNQYLVTKWLQNTDTDWLLVFDNIEDPHLLRGCWPSAPHGSILVTSRNNVVSFDHAAGGVPLPTFDAHEGSAFLMNLLARKNYSEEEIASAETLSSTLGGLPLALNLMGTQIHTRGKPIKQFLTQYQTNAKRLHDRPREGIQNIYYQHSLRTVWQTSFDPLEADSVVIQGVLTFIRPDDVPEELFVPQEDQALGEEEQGQAYFQDSLRYLMESGAWSEFLELANLACKDKETLQWAHLCNSAGLVECERGNAKAAFVYMNTSRRIREKLLPSDHEELANIYNNYANVIMTESQDEASLAMAESLYLKALEIDKSKPEEESALILHIRWLNLATVWMFQKRYKEAVEAVETGRHYAIKNFGPACHFDGEEVCPIYPKTYLFTNIRDSMLQTNVSYSADYVYGDIEYFQGNWDNAKKRFARALVLFEEENELHPSTCAAMWKLASIAMRQGDLEQSINLFRKVRLLFELNEKAKGDKGETARCLRRLTEALEIHGDVEEAAELNEKAEAMRERIQGSRFKDLPDSEYSYDLLVFFGYA
;
A
#
# COMPACT_ATOMS: atom_id res chain seq x y z
N MET A 1 -55.98 -29.69 -9.74
CA MET A 1 -56.55 -28.38 -9.39
C MET A 1 -56.10 -28.03 -7.97
N ALA A 2 -55.05 -27.22 -7.86
CA ALA A 2 -54.73 -26.41 -6.69
C ALA A 2 -53.78 -25.32 -7.19
N THR A 3 -54.24 -24.08 -7.08
CA THR A 3 -53.73 -22.85 -7.67
C THR A 3 -52.42 -22.40 -7.02
N SER A 4 -51.42 -22.13 -7.85
CA SER A 4 -50.23 -21.32 -7.53
C SER A 4 -50.63 -19.86 -7.38
N VAL A 5 -50.32 -19.25 -6.23
CA VAL A 5 -50.34 -17.80 -6.05
C VAL A 5 -48.90 -17.37 -5.72
N PRO A 6 -48.25 -16.54 -6.55
CA PRO A 6 -47.05 -15.83 -6.14
C PRO A 6 -47.50 -14.60 -5.34
N VAL A 7 -47.13 -14.52 -4.06
CA VAL A 7 -47.30 -13.30 -3.27
C VAL A 7 -46.13 -12.38 -3.65
N VAL A 8 -46.39 -11.48 -4.60
CA VAL A 8 -45.59 -10.28 -4.83
C VAL A 8 -46.18 -9.20 -3.94
N ILE A 9 -45.42 -8.77 -2.93
CA ILE A 9 -45.75 -7.58 -2.14
C ILE A 9 -44.86 -6.46 -2.68
N ASP A 10 -45.43 -5.62 -3.54
CA ASP A 10 -44.90 -4.30 -3.85
C ASP A 10 -45.14 -3.40 -2.63
N ILE A 11 -44.07 -2.80 -2.08
CA ILE A 11 -44.18 -1.72 -1.11
C ILE A 11 -43.40 -0.53 -1.65
N GLU A 12 -44.15 0.52 -2.00
CA GLU A 12 -43.66 1.86 -2.28
C GLU A 12 -42.83 2.40 -1.10
N MET A 13 -41.72 3.04 -1.43
CA MET A 13 -40.77 3.63 -0.50
C MET A 13 -41.34 4.90 0.15
N ASP A 14 -41.60 4.87 1.47
CA ASP A 14 -41.59 6.06 2.33
C ASP A 14 -41.19 5.70 3.79
N LYS A 15 -40.10 6.33 4.28
CA LYS A 15 -39.67 6.63 5.68
C LYS A 15 -39.40 5.52 6.73
N GLY A 16 -38.25 5.67 7.43
CA GLY A 16 -38.17 5.63 8.91
C GLY A 16 -37.40 4.48 9.59
N LEU A 17 -36.59 4.83 10.59
CA LEU A 17 -35.80 3.96 11.50
C LEU A 17 -36.60 2.86 12.24
N ASP A 18 -37.94 2.97 12.32
CA ASP A 18 -38.80 2.02 13.06
C ASP A 18 -39.10 0.73 12.25
N ASN A 19 -39.03 0.77 10.91
CA ASN A 19 -39.25 -0.40 10.06
C ASN A 19 -38.03 -1.34 9.96
N GLN A 20 -36.82 -0.83 10.18
CA GLN A 20 -35.58 -1.61 10.02
C GLN A 20 -35.44 -2.69 11.12
N LYS A 21 -35.84 -2.39 12.37
CA LYS A 21 -35.95 -3.38 13.45
C LYS A 21 -36.99 -4.46 13.17
N ASN A 22 -38.06 -4.11 12.45
CA ASN A 22 -39.14 -5.04 12.09
C ASN A 22 -38.66 -6.01 10.99
N TYR A 23 -37.96 -5.50 9.97
CA TYR A 23 -37.41 -6.33 8.88
C TYR A 23 -36.33 -7.32 9.37
N GLN A 24 -35.36 -6.87 10.16
CA GLN A 24 -34.33 -7.76 10.73
C GLN A 24 -34.93 -8.90 11.57
N THR A 25 -36.02 -8.61 12.31
CA THR A 25 -36.76 -9.62 13.08
C THR A 25 -37.45 -10.63 12.17
N ILE A 26 -38.10 -10.17 11.10
CA ILE A 26 -38.75 -11.03 10.09
C ILE A 26 -37.74 -11.95 9.40
N VAL A 27 -36.62 -11.40 8.93
CA VAL A 27 -35.53 -12.17 8.30
C VAL A 27 -34.99 -13.23 9.26
N TRP A 28 -34.81 -12.87 10.53
CA TRP A 28 -34.35 -13.83 11.54
C TRP A 28 -35.36 -14.94 11.81
N GLU A 29 -36.65 -14.60 11.92
CA GLU A 29 -37.73 -15.58 12.04
C GLU A 29 -37.80 -16.51 10.82
N GLU A 30 -37.57 -15.99 9.62
CA GLU A 30 -37.51 -16.77 8.39
C GLU A 30 -36.34 -17.77 8.42
N ALA A 31 -35.13 -17.33 8.76
CA ALA A 31 -33.97 -18.22 8.90
C ALA A 31 -34.24 -19.35 9.91
N GLN A 32 -34.86 -19.03 11.06
CA GLN A 32 -35.24 -20.02 12.06
C GLN A 32 -36.34 -20.97 11.57
N ALA A 33 -37.34 -20.46 10.85
CA ALA A 33 -38.43 -21.26 10.30
C ALA A 33 -37.90 -22.26 9.25
N VAL A 34 -37.01 -21.80 8.38
CA VAL A 34 -36.32 -22.65 7.39
C VAL A 34 -35.58 -23.79 8.10
N CYS A 35 -34.78 -23.50 9.13
CA CYS A 35 -34.11 -24.57 9.88
C CYS A 35 -35.09 -25.55 10.54
N LYS A 36 -36.21 -25.07 11.11
CA LYS A 36 -37.23 -25.94 11.72
C LYS A 36 -37.95 -26.85 10.72
N VAL A 37 -38.13 -26.41 9.48
CA VAL A 37 -38.81 -27.18 8.42
C VAL A 37 -37.88 -28.23 7.79
N HIS A 38 -36.58 -27.94 7.75
CA HIS A 38 -35.64 -28.73 6.96
C HIS A 38 -34.72 -29.64 7.79
N LEU A 39 -34.54 -29.40 9.08
CA LEU A 39 -33.70 -30.21 9.97
C LEU A 39 -34.53 -31.15 10.86
N ASP A 40 -33.95 -32.26 11.30
CA ASP A 40 -34.62 -33.24 12.18
C ASP A 40 -34.83 -32.68 13.60
N PRO A 41 -35.84 -33.13 14.38
CA PRO A 41 -36.24 -32.50 15.66
C PRO A 41 -35.14 -32.37 16.73
N GLU A 42 -34.09 -33.20 16.67
CA GLU A 42 -32.94 -33.18 17.59
C GLU A 42 -31.80 -32.25 17.11
N GLN A 43 -31.73 -31.92 15.82
CA GLN A 43 -30.65 -31.13 15.19
C GLN A 43 -30.67 -29.61 15.48
N PRO A 44 -31.82 -28.95 15.74
CA PRO A 44 -31.86 -27.53 16.12
C PRO A 44 -31.03 -27.19 17.36
N ARG A 45 -30.79 -28.15 18.26
CA ARG A 45 -29.91 -27.94 19.42
C ARG A 45 -28.44 -27.81 19.01
N THR A 46 -28.03 -28.46 17.92
CA THR A 46 -26.65 -28.47 17.39
C THR A 46 -26.32 -27.17 16.66
N ILE A 47 -27.32 -26.49 16.09
CA ILE A 47 -27.12 -25.25 15.34
C ILE A 47 -26.54 -24.12 16.21
N TYR A 48 -26.94 -24.09 17.48
CA TYR A 48 -26.53 -23.05 18.44
C TYR A 48 -25.39 -23.51 19.36
N GLN A 49 -24.69 -24.60 19.04
CA GLN A 49 -23.55 -25.08 19.84
C GLN A 49 -22.25 -24.31 19.56
N PHE A 50 -22.17 -23.63 18.42
CA PHE A 50 -20.95 -22.99 17.95
C PHE A 50 -21.17 -21.48 17.85
N ASP A 51 -20.55 -20.75 18.77
CA ASP A 51 -20.61 -19.29 18.79
C ASP A 51 -19.55 -18.66 17.86
N THR A 52 -18.49 -19.39 17.53
CA THR A 52 -17.38 -18.92 16.69
C THR A 52 -16.86 -20.00 15.73
N CYS A 53 -16.20 -19.57 14.65
CA CYS A 53 -15.49 -20.46 13.72
C CYS A 53 -14.43 -21.32 14.46
N GLU A 54 -13.73 -20.73 15.42
CA GLU A 54 -12.69 -21.39 16.21
C GLU A 54 -13.29 -22.52 17.08
N SER A 55 -14.50 -22.32 17.62
CA SER A 55 -15.22 -23.34 18.38
C SER A 55 -15.60 -24.55 17.52
N LEU A 56 -15.97 -24.31 16.26
CA LEU A 56 -16.26 -25.35 15.26
C LEU A 56 -14.99 -26.13 14.89
N LEU A 57 -13.90 -25.42 14.54
CA LEU A 57 -12.61 -26.04 14.23
C LEU A 57 -12.08 -26.89 15.39
N GLN A 58 -12.21 -26.40 16.62
CA GLN A 58 -11.82 -27.14 17.82
C GLN A 58 -12.65 -28.43 17.98
N SER A 59 -13.97 -28.37 17.79
CA SER A 59 -14.83 -29.56 17.86
C SER A 59 -14.51 -30.58 16.76
N LEU A 60 -14.31 -30.12 15.52
CA LEU A 60 -13.94 -31.00 14.41
C LEU A 60 -12.58 -31.67 14.66
N SER A 61 -11.62 -30.95 15.24
CA SER A 61 -10.31 -31.51 15.60
C SER A 61 -10.37 -32.52 16.76
N GLN A 62 -11.30 -32.35 17.71
CA GLN A 62 -11.51 -33.30 18.83
C GLN A 62 -12.21 -34.58 18.37
N LYS A 63 -13.09 -34.52 17.36
CA LYS A 63 -13.75 -35.69 16.76
C LYS A 63 -12.83 -36.54 15.87
N LYS A 64 -11.52 -36.26 15.83
CA LYS A 64 -10.49 -36.92 15.00
C LYS A 64 -10.41 -38.44 15.18
N THR A 65 -10.77 -38.99 16.34
CA THR A 65 -10.79 -40.43 16.61
C THR A 65 -12.06 -41.14 16.09
N GLN A 66 -13.13 -40.39 15.81
CA GLN A 66 -14.41 -40.93 15.34
C GLN A 66 -14.48 -41.01 13.80
N TYR A 67 -13.66 -40.23 13.11
CA TYR A 67 -13.52 -40.22 11.65
C TYR A 67 -12.23 -40.96 11.26
N SER A 68 -12.19 -41.62 10.09
CA SER A 68 -11.01 -42.41 9.71
C SER A 68 -9.74 -41.54 9.69
N GLU A 69 -8.63 -42.05 10.23
CA GLU A 69 -7.36 -41.31 10.37
C GLU A 69 -6.82 -40.70 9.06
N LYS A 70 -7.25 -41.17 7.89
CA LYS A 70 -6.85 -40.65 6.56
C LYS A 70 -7.74 -39.53 5.99
N MET A 71 -9.03 -39.44 6.34
CA MET A 71 -9.98 -38.53 5.66
C MET A 71 -10.04 -37.12 6.28
N LEU A 72 -10.06 -37.02 7.61
CA LEU A 72 -10.34 -35.76 8.29
C LEU A 72 -9.19 -34.73 8.18
N PRO A 73 -7.89 -35.10 8.21
CA PRO A 73 -6.81 -34.13 8.04
C PRO A 73 -6.78 -33.46 6.66
N GLU A 74 -7.00 -34.21 5.58
CA GLU A 74 -7.09 -33.66 4.22
C GLU A 74 -8.33 -32.76 4.06
N PHE A 75 -9.46 -33.18 4.64
CA PHE A 75 -10.69 -32.39 4.66
C PHE A 75 -10.54 -31.07 5.43
N LEU A 76 -10.00 -31.10 6.64
CA LEU A 76 -9.79 -29.90 7.47
C LEU A 76 -8.87 -28.90 6.77
N THR A 77 -7.81 -29.39 6.11
CA THR A 77 -6.90 -28.55 5.34
C THR A 77 -7.61 -27.88 4.15
N ARG A 78 -8.62 -28.52 3.55
CA ARG A 78 -9.38 -27.95 2.43
C ARG A 78 -10.49 -26.99 2.85
N ILE A 79 -11.12 -27.17 4.02
CA ILE A 79 -12.28 -26.37 4.44
C ILE A 79 -11.92 -25.16 5.31
N GLU A 80 -10.75 -25.17 5.98
CA GLU A 80 -10.29 -24.05 6.81
C GLU A 80 -10.28 -22.69 6.09
N PRO A 81 -9.85 -22.58 4.82
CA PRO A 81 -9.92 -21.35 4.03
C PRO A 81 -11.34 -20.85 3.82
N THR A 82 -12.22 -21.78 3.45
CA THR A 82 -13.64 -21.54 3.22
C THR A 82 -14.31 -21.00 4.49
N LEU A 83 -13.95 -21.55 5.67
CA LEU A 83 -14.45 -21.07 6.96
C LEU A 83 -13.95 -19.65 7.29
N PHE A 84 -12.73 -19.29 6.89
CA PHE A 84 -12.23 -17.93 7.04
C PHE A 84 -13.03 -16.91 6.20
N HIS A 85 -13.33 -17.24 4.94
CA HIS A 85 -14.13 -16.38 4.06
C HIS A 85 -15.55 -16.19 4.61
N LEU A 86 -16.17 -17.27 5.10
CA LEU A 86 -17.45 -17.20 5.81
C LEU A 86 -17.35 -16.35 7.09
N ARG A 87 -16.21 -16.39 7.79
CA ARG A 87 -15.99 -15.60 9.00
C ARG A 87 -16.00 -14.12 8.68
N SER A 88 -15.27 -13.69 7.63
CA SER A 88 -15.30 -12.31 7.15
C SER A 88 -16.72 -11.87 6.81
N PHE A 89 -17.48 -12.68 6.07
CA PHE A 89 -18.87 -12.37 5.75
C PHE A 89 -19.75 -12.21 7.00
N THR A 90 -19.66 -13.13 7.96
CA THR A 90 -20.41 -13.02 9.22
C THR A 90 -20.01 -11.82 10.08
N ALA A 91 -18.74 -11.38 10.00
CA ALA A 91 -18.25 -10.19 10.68
C ALA A 91 -18.85 -8.93 10.07
N VAL A 92 -18.88 -8.82 8.73
CA VAL A 92 -19.52 -7.70 8.03
C VAL A 92 -21.00 -7.60 8.41
N ILE A 93 -21.74 -8.72 8.46
CA ILE A 93 -23.13 -8.73 8.93
C ILE A 93 -23.23 -8.29 10.40
N ALA A 94 -22.39 -8.83 11.28
CA ALA A 94 -22.44 -8.50 12.71
C ALA A 94 -22.14 -7.03 12.99
N LEU A 95 -21.23 -6.42 12.24
CA LEU A 95 -20.87 -5.01 12.33
C LEU A 95 -21.95 -4.11 11.72
N SER A 96 -22.59 -4.55 10.63
CA SER A 96 -23.64 -3.78 9.94
C SER A 96 -24.96 -3.81 10.71
N VAL A 97 -25.24 -4.87 11.48
CA VAL A 97 -26.54 -5.10 12.12
C VAL A 97 -26.42 -5.08 13.66
N GLN A 98 -25.70 -4.09 14.19
CA GLN A 98 -25.46 -3.93 15.63
C GLN A 98 -26.76 -3.72 16.42
N GLY A 99 -26.96 -4.52 17.47
CA GLY A 99 -28.15 -4.44 18.34
C GLY A 99 -29.38 -5.21 17.83
N SER A 100 -29.24 -6.02 16.77
CA SER A 100 -30.30 -6.90 16.27
C SER A 100 -30.43 -8.23 17.02
N VAL A 101 -31.54 -8.94 16.80
CA VAL A 101 -31.79 -10.30 17.35
C VAL A 101 -31.10 -11.40 16.51
N LEU A 102 -30.53 -11.03 15.37
CA LEU A 102 -29.90 -11.94 14.42
C LEU A 102 -28.63 -12.58 15.02
N ARG A 103 -28.56 -13.91 15.08
CA ARG A 103 -27.35 -14.63 15.48
C ARG A 103 -26.64 -15.21 14.25
N THR A 104 -25.68 -14.46 13.71
CA THR A 104 -24.86 -14.87 12.55
C THR A 104 -24.07 -16.16 12.81
N ALA A 105 -23.76 -16.47 14.08
CA ALA A 105 -23.11 -17.70 14.51
C ALA A 105 -23.86 -19.00 14.12
N MET A 106 -25.15 -18.91 13.79
CA MET A 106 -25.97 -20.04 13.31
C MET A 106 -25.33 -20.78 12.12
N ILE A 107 -24.58 -20.05 11.27
CA ILE A 107 -23.93 -20.61 10.09
C ILE A 107 -22.94 -21.72 10.47
N TRP A 108 -22.25 -21.61 11.62
CA TRP A 108 -21.27 -22.59 12.08
C TRP A 108 -21.92 -23.93 12.42
N GLY A 109 -23.10 -23.89 13.04
CA GLY A 109 -23.88 -25.08 13.33
C GLY A 109 -24.45 -25.74 12.07
N VAL A 110 -24.87 -24.95 11.07
CA VAL A 110 -25.30 -25.47 9.76
C VAL A 110 -24.13 -26.16 9.05
N VAL A 111 -22.95 -25.53 9.03
CA VAL A 111 -21.74 -26.13 8.44
C VAL A 111 -21.36 -27.42 9.18
N ASN A 112 -21.40 -27.44 10.52
CA ASN A 112 -21.14 -28.69 11.27
C ASN A 112 -22.08 -29.82 10.87
N LEU A 113 -23.39 -29.56 10.79
CA LEU A 113 -24.39 -30.56 10.41
C LEU A 113 -24.16 -31.06 8.97
N LEU A 114 -23.78 -30.17 8.06
CA LEU A 114 -23.44 -30.53 6.69
C LEU A 114 -22.22 -31.48 6.65
N ILE A 115 -21.21 -31.23 7.47
CA ILE A 115 -20.02 -32.08 7.58
C ILE A 115 -20.39 -33.45 8.19
N GLU A 116 -21.16 -33.48 9.27
CA GLU A 116 -21.59 -34.71 9.93
C GLU A 116 -22.37 -35.65 8.99
N ASN A 117 -23.14 -35.09 8.06
CA ASN A 117 -23.92 -35.86 7.09
C ASN A 117 -23.09 -36.33 5.88
N THR A 118 -21.91 -35.75 5.63
CA THR A 118 -21.10 -36.01 4.42
C THR A 118 -19.85 -36.85 4.70
N VAL A 119 -19.34 -36.82 5.93
CA VAL A 119 -18.08 -37.49 6.34
C VAL A 119 -18.08 -39.02 6.18
N LYS A 120 -19.25 -39.63 5.93
CA LYS A 120 -19.41 -41.06 5.62
C LYS A 120 -18.95 -41.41 4.19
N SER A 121 -18.74 -40.42 3.31
CA SER A 121 -18.38 -40.60 1.90
C SER A 121 -17.38 -39.52 1.44
N VAL A 122 -16.15 -39.92 1.10
CA VAL A 122 -15.09 -39.02 0.58
C VAL A 122 -15.58 -38.21 -0.63
N GLU A 123 -16.27 -38.88 -1.55
CA GLU A 123 -16.72 -38.26 -2.80
C GLU A 123 -17.79 -37.20 -2.55
N THR A 124 -18.77 -37.49 -1.68
CA THR A 124 -19.82 -36.54 -1.31
C THR A 124 -19.25 -35.37 -0.52
N LEU A 125 -18.29 -35.64 0.37
CA LEU A 125 -17.58 -34.64 1.14
C LEU A 125 -16.80 -33.69 0.23
N SER A 126 -16.06 -34.18 -0.77
CA SER A 126 -15.32 -33.34 -1.72
C SER A 126 -16.23 -32.39 -2.49
N LYS A 127 -17.35 -32.90 -3.02
CA LYS A 127 -18.29 -32.07 -3.79
C LYS A 127 -18.90 -30.96 -2.93
N ILE A 128 -19.20 -31.25 -1.67
CA ILE A 128 -19.73 -30.26 -0.73
C ILE A 128 -18.67 -29.21 -0.35
N VAL A 129 -17.41 -29.61 -0.17
CA VAL A 129 -16.30 -28.67 0.06
C VAL A 129 -16.14 -27.74 -1.13
N GLU A 130 -16.17 -28.25 -2.36
CA GLU A 130 -16.08 -27.44 -3.58
C GLU A 130 -17.21 -26.40 -3.67
N MET A 131 -18.44 -26.82 -3.38
CA MET A 131 -19.60 -25.91 -3.37
C MET A 131 -19.53 -24.87 -2.24
N LEU A 132 -19.06 -25.26 -1.05
CA LEU A 132 -18.84 -24.34 0.06
C LEU A 132 -17.76 -23.31 -0.30
N ASP A 133 -16.68 -23.74 -0.96
CA ASP A 133 -15.56 -22.89 -1.35
C ASP A 133 -15.96 -21.84 -2.41
N GLU A 134 -16.66 -22.27 -3.45
CA GLU A 134 -17.20 -21.39 -4.49
C GLU A 134 -18.16 -20.35 -3.89
N MET A 135 -19.09 -20.76 -3.02
CA MET A 135 -20.01 -19.85 -2.36
C MET A 135 -19.29 -18.91 -1.38
N ALA A 136 -18.33 -19.40 -0.61
CA ALA A 136 -17.60 -18.57 0.35
C ALA A 136 -16.75 -17.50 -0.37
N HIS A 137 -16.21 -17.79 -1.55
CA HIS A 137 -15.53 -16.80 -2.38
C HIS A 137 -16.47 -15.67 -2.82
N GLU A 138 -17.70 -15.99 -3.23
CA GLU A 138 -18.71 -14.98 -3.56
C GLU A 138 -19.10 -14.14 -2.33
N LEU A 139 -19.30 -14.78 -1.17
CA LEU A 139 -19.67 -14.11 0.07
C LEU A 139 -18.55 -13.20 0.61
N TRP A 140 -17.30 -13.55 0.37
CA TRP A 140 -16.14 -12.74 0.77
C TRP A 140 -16.14 -11.35 0.11
N LEU A 141 -16.66 -11.23 -1.12
CA LEU A 141 -16.72 -9.97 -1.86
C LEU A 141 -17.53 -8.86 -1.15
N PHE A 142 -18.39 -9.21 -0.19
CA PHE A 142 -19.12 -8.23 0.61
C PHE A 142 -18.22 -7.43 1.57
N GLN A 143 -17.03 -7.95 1.92
CA GLN A 143 -16.06 -7.25 2.75
C GLN A 143 -15.55 -5.96 2.09
N GLU A 144 -15.39 -5.97 0.76
CA GLU A 144 -14.97 -4.80 -0.03
C GLU A 144 -15.96 -3.62 0.07
N TYR A 145 -17.18 -3.88 0.50
CA TYR A 145 -18.26 -2.90 0.65
C TYR A 145 -18.64 -2.66 2.10
N GLU A 146 -17.84 -3.11 3.08
CA GLU A 146 -18.13 -2.97 4.51
C GLU A 146 -18.45 -1.52 4.91
N TRP A 147 -17.64 -0.58 4.42
CA TRP A 147 -17.80 0.85 4.66
C TRP A 147 -19.19 1.37 4.25
N LEU A 148 -19.76 0.81 3.18
CA LEU A 148 -21.04 1.25 2.62
C LEU A 148 -22.20 0.96 3.58
N PHE A 149 -22.13 -0.15 4.31
CA PHE A 149 -23.17 -0.56 5.25
C PHE A 149 -23.15 0.24 6.55
N GLN A 150 -21.97 0.73 6.96
CA GLN A 150 -21.85 1.61 8.13
C GLN A 150 -22.39 3.01 7.86
N GLU A 151 -22.27 3.48 6.62
CA GLU A 151 -22.63 4.85 6.23
C GLU A 151 -24.07 5.00 5.71
N HIS A 152 -24.70 3.91 5.23
CA HIS A 152 -26.00 3.95 4.58
C HIS A 152 -27.00 2.93 5.14
N ALA A 153 -27.88 3.42 6.02
CA ALA A 153 -28.99 2.65 6.56
C ALA A 153 -29.91 2.08 5.46
N GLY A 154 -30.34 0.83 5.62
CA GLY A 154 -31.21 0.11 4.67
C GLY A 154 -30.48 -0.70 3.58
N LEU A 155 -29.15 -0.65 3.49
CA LEU A 155 -28.39 -1.57 2.63
C LEU A 155 -28.13 -2.93 3.27
N GLU A 156 -28.25 -3.02 4.59
CA GLU A 156 -28.19 -4.27 5.37
C GLU A 156 -29.13 -5.35 4.82
N ASP A 157 -30.27 -4.97 4.25
CA ASP A 157 -31.25 -5.89 3.66
C ASP A 157 -30.62 -6.80 2.60
N ILE A 158 -29.64 -6.30 1.85
CA ILE A 158 -28.89 -7.08 0.85
C ILE A 158 -28.12 -8.21 1.53
N LEU A 159 -27.38 -7.89 2.61
CA LEU A 159 -26.63 -8.87 3.39
C LEU A 159 -27.55 -9.89 4.06
N LEU A 160 -28.66 -9.43 4.61
CA LEU A 160 -29.66 -10.25 5.28
C LEU A 160 -30.33 -11.25 4.34
N ASN A 161 -30.71 -10.81 3.13
CA ASN A 161 -31.29 -11.70 2.12
C ASN A 161 -30.29 -12.77 1.66
N VAL A 162 -29.03 -12.38 1.45
CA VAL A 162 -27.96 -13.33 1.11
C VAL A 162 -27.75 -14.34 2.24
N PHE A 163 -27.74 -13.88 3.50
CA PHE A 163 -27.62 -14.77 4.66
C PHE A 163 -28.75 -15.81 4.71
N VAL A 164 -30.00 -15.41 4.49
CA VAL A 164 -31.14 -16.35 4.45
C VAL A 164 -31.01 -17.32 3.28
N ASP A 165 -30.61 -16.87 2.09
CA ASP A 165 -30.41 -17.72 0.92
C ASP A 165 -29.36 -18.82 1.19
N VAL A 166 -28.25 -18.45 1.84
CA VAL A 166 -27.20 -19.39 2.26
C VAL A 166 -27.74 -20.42 3.24
N ILE A 167 -28.44 -19.98 4.29
CA ILE A 167 -29.03 -20.89 5.30
C ILE A 167 -30.07 -21.82 4.66
N ARG A 168 -30.91 -21.31 3.77
CA ARG A 168 -31.94 -22.09 3.06
C ARG A 168 -31.32 -23.17 2.20
N PHE A 169 -30.33 -22.82 1.38
CA PHE A 169 -29.66 -23.77 0.53
C PHE A 169 -28.97 -24.90 1.33
N TRP A 170 -28.21 -24.55 2.37
CA TRP A 170 -27.48 -25.57 3.14
C TRP A 170 -28.40 -26.45 3.98
N THR A 171 -29.48 -25.93 4.53
CA THR A 171 -30.46 -26.75 5.26
C THR A 171 -31.25 -27.68 4.34
N HIS A 172 -31.60 -27.24 3.13
CA HIS A 172 -32.15 -28.11 2.08
C HIS A 172 -31.18 -29.24 1.73
N THR A 173 -29.90 -28.91 1.56
CA THR A 173 -28.85 -29.88 1.26
C THR A 173 -28.68 -30.89 2.40
N ILE A 174 -28.69 -30.45 3.66
CA ILE A 174 -28.63 -31.35 4.83
C ILE A 174 -29.82 -32.32 4.84
N LYS A 175 -31.04 -31.82 4.59
CA LYS A 175 -32.25 -32.65 4.49
C LYS A 175 -32.18 -33.68 3.37
N PHE A 176 -31.60 -33.30 2.24
CA PHE A 176 -31.38 -34.20 1.12
C PHE A 176 -30.39 -35.30 1.51
N LEU A 177 -29.25 -34.94 2.09
CA LEU A 177 -28.22 -35.87 2.52
C LEU A 177 -28.71 -36.84 3.61
N SER A 178 -29.54 -36.36 4.56
CA SER A 178 -30.09 -37.22 5.62
C SER A 178 -31.07 -38.27 5.09
N ARG A 179 -31.81 -37.95 4.02
CA ARG A 179 -32.74 -38.87 3.33
C ARG A 179 -32.05 -39.83 2.37
N HIS A 180 -30.84 -39.49 1.91
CA HIS A 180 -30.11 -40.25 0.91
C HIS A 180 -28.67 -40.54 1.36
N PRO A 181 -28.45 -41.36 2.41
CA PRO A 181 -27.11 -41.63 2.97
C PRO A 181 -26.13 -42.35 2.03
N VAL A 182 -26.58 -42.80 0.85
CA VAL A 182 -25.76 -43.49 -0.18
C VAL A 182 -25.81 -42.72 -1.51
N VAL A 183 -25.52 -41.42 -1.47
CA VAL A 183 -25.67 -40.46 -2.58
C VAL A 183 -24.90 -40.86 -3.85
N ASN A 184 -23.79 -41.60 -3.73
CA ASN A 184 -22.88 -41.92 -4.83
C ASN A 184 -23.50 -42.80 -5.95
N PHE A 185 -24.73 -43.31 -5.77
CA PHE A 185 -25.39 -44.21 -6.74
C PHE A 185 -26.54 -43.58 -7.51
N VAL A 186 -26.88 -42.28 -7.31
CA VAL A 186 -28.01 -41.64 -7.98
C VAL A 186 -27.62 -40.28 -8.58
N ALA A 187 -27.22 -40.28 -9.86
CA ALA A 187 -26.78 -39.07 -10.56
C ALA A 187 -27.88 -38.01 -10.75
N GLY A 188 -29.15 -38.42 -10.89
CA GLY A 188 -30.28 -37.52 -11.11
C GLY A 188 -30.53 -36.55 -9.93
N PRO A 189 -30.79 -37.05 -8.71
CA PRO A 189 -31.06 -36.21 -7.55
C PRO A 189 -29.90 -35.30 -7.12
N TRP A 190 -28.63 -35.68 -7.39
CA TRP A 190 -27.49 -34.79 -7.15
C TRP A 190 -27.47 -33.60 -8.12
N ASN A 191 -27.91 -33.79 -9.37
CA ASN A 191 -28.02 -32.69 -10.32
C ASN A 191 -29.06 -31.66 -9.89
N ASP A 192 -30.10 -32.06 -9.15
CA ASP A 192 -31.08 -31.13 -8.58
C ASP A 192 -30.45 -30.24 -7.49
N VAL A 193 -29.62 -30.82 -6.61
CA VAL A 193 -28.84 -30.06 -5.61
C VAL A 193 -27.87 -29.09 -6.29
N LYS A 194 -27.16 -29.54 -7.34
CA LYS A 194 -26.25 -28.68 -8.11
C LYS A 194 -26.99 -27.56 -8.84
N LYS A 195 -28.20 -27.82 -9.35
CA LYS A 195 -29.04 -26.81 -9.98
C LYS A 195 -29.49 -25.75 -8.97
N GLU A 196 -29.96 -26.17 -7.80
CA GLU A 196 -30.36 -25.25 -6.73
C GLU A 196 -29.18 -24.40 -6.22
N PHE A 197 -27.97 -24.98 -6.18
CA PHE A 197 -26.74 -24.25 -5.88
C PHE A 197 -26.45 -23.16 -6.90
N ASN A 198 -26.45 -23.49 -8.20
CA ASN A 198 -26.21 -22.51 -9.27
C ASN A 198 -27.24 -21.38 -9.26
N GLU A 199 -28.52 -21.69 -8.99
CA GLU A 199 -29.58 -20.70 -8.84
C GLU A 199 -29.34 -19.78 -7.64
N THR A 200 -28.81 -20.32 -6.54
CA THR A 200 -28.46 -19.56 -5.33
C THR A 200 -27.25 -18.67 -5.56
N SER A 201 -26.16 -19.19 -6.13
CA SER A 201 -24.98 -18.42 -6.53
C SER A 201 -25.37 -17.27 -7.48
N THR A 202 -26.22 -17.53 -8.48
CA THR A 202 -26.72 -16.47 -9.39
C THR A 202 -27.45 -15.35 -8.64
N ARG A 203 -28.24 -15.67 -7.60
CA ARG A 203 -28.90 -14.67 -6.76
C ARG A 203 -27.90 -13.86 -5.94
N ILE A 204 -26.90 -14.52 -5.33
CA ILE A 204 -25.84 -13.87 -4.56
C ILE A 204 -25.04 -12.92 -5.46
N GLN A 205 -24.60 -13.37 -6.64
CA GLN A 205 -23.90 -12.53 -7.61
C GLN A 205 -24.73 -11.32 -8.05
N LYS A 206 -26.05 -11.48 -8.22
CA LYS A 206 -26.94 -10.37 -8.53
C LYS A 206 -26.99 -9.34 -7.40
N GLN A 207 -27.02 -9.78 -6.15
CA GLN A 207 -26.98 -8.89 -4.97
C GLN A 207 -25.65 -8.12 -4.90
N ILE A 208 -24.53 -8.79 -5.13
CA ILE A 208 -23.19 -8.16 -5.20
C ILE A 208 -23.15 -7.10 -6.30
N ARG A 209 -23.71 -7.40 -7.48
CA ARG A 209 -23.80 -6.42 -8.58
C ARG A 209 -24.64 -5.21 -8.22
N GLN A 210 -25.78 -5.40 -7.58
CA GLN A 210 -26.62 -4.28 -7.12
C GLN A 210 -25.90 -3.43 -6.06
N LEU A 211 -25.17 -4.07 -5.15
CA LEU A 211 -24.35 -3.39 -4.17
C LEU A 211 -23.25 -2.57 -4.84
N LYS A 212 -22.58 -3.14 -5.84
CA LYS A 212 -21.58 -2.45 -6.67
C LYS A 212 -22.17 -1.23 -7.36
N GLU A 213 -23.31 -1.37 -8.03
CA GLU A 213 -23.98 -0.26 -8.74
C GLU A 213 -24.36 0.87 -7.76
N LYS A 214 -24.84 0.52 -6.56
CA LYS A 214 -25.12 1.51 -5.49
C LYS A 214 -23.85 2.15 -4.94
N ALA A 215 -22.79 1.37 -4.70
CA ALA A 215 -21.50 1.87 -4.24
C ALA A 215 -20.88 2.84 -5.26
N GLN A 216 -20.97 2.52 -6.56
CA GLN A 216 -20.55 3.42 -7.63
C GLN A 216 -21.39 4.70 -7.63
N ALA A 217 -22.72 4.61 -7.56
CA ALA A 217 -23.59 5.79 -7.51
C ALA A 217 -23.34 6.68 -6.28
N ILE A 218 -22.98 6.08 -5.13
CA ILE A 218 -22.62 6.78 -3.89
C ILE A 218 -21.23 7.40 -3.98
N SER A 219 -20.26 6.68 -4.56
CA SER A 219 -18.91 7.18 -4.81
C SER A 219 -18.87 8.33 -5.83
N TYR A 220 -19.94 8.49 -6.62
CA TYR A 220 -20.18 9.67 -7.48
C TYR A 220 -20.70 10.90 -6.71
N ARG A 221 -21.05 10.79 -5.41
CA ARG A 221 -21.27 11.95 -4.53
C ARG A 221 -19.98 12.25 -3.77
N PRO A 222 -19.37 13.44 -3.95
CA PRO A 222 -18.03 13.71 -3.46
C PRO A 222 -18.05 13.98 -1.95
N LYS A 223 -17.66 13.00 -1.15
CA LYS A 223 -17.25 13.23 0.25
C LYS A 223 -15.79 12.88 0.54
N HIS A 224 -15.14 12.10 -0.31
CA HIS A 224 -13.68 11.88 -0.26
C HIS A 224 -13.05 12.50 -1.50
N ARG A 225 -12.44 13.67 -1.32
CA ARG A 225 -11.73 14.34 -2.42
C ARG A 225 -10.50 13.52 -2.79
N THR A 226 -10.35 13.21 -4.08
CA THR A 226 -9.16 12.50 -4.57
C THR A 226 -7.98 13.47 -4.71
N GLN A 227 -6.76 12.94 -4.72
CA GLN A 227 -5.52 13.70 -4.92
C GLN A 227 -5.55 14.49 -6.24
N ALA A 228 -6.07 13.87 -7.30
CA ALA A 228 -6.28 14.50 -8.59
C ALA A 228 -7.28 15.67 -8.54
N GLU A 229 -8.36 15.56 -7.75
CA GLU A 229 -9.33 16.64 -7.56
C GLU A 229 -8.76 17.82 -6.77
N LEU A 230 -7.94 17.55 -5.74
CA LEU A 230 -7.25 18.60 -4.97
C LEU A 230 -6.26 19.37 -5.85
N ILE A 231 -5.55 18.69 -6.74
CA ILE A 231 -4.64 19.32 -7.72
C ILE A 231 -5.42 20.13 -8.75
N GLN A 232 -6.51 19.60 -9.28
CA GLN A 232 -7.37 20.33 -10.21
C GLN A 232 -8.01 21.57 -9.54
N GLU A 233 -8.36 21.48 -8.25
CA GLU A 233 -8.84 22.61 -7.47
C GLU A 233 -7.72 23.63 -7.20
N LEU A 234 -6.51 23.17 -6.90
CA LEU A 234 -5.32 24.02 -6.77
C LEU A 234 -5.07 24.80 -8.07
N GLU A 235 -5.09 24.12 -9.22
CA GLU A 235 -4.91 24.75 -10.53
C GLU A 235 -6.06 25.70 -10.84
N SER A 236 -7.32 25.30 -10.71
CA SER A 236 -8.46 26.16 -11.06
C SER A 236 -8.59 27.40 -10.18
N ARG A 237 -8.27 27.31 -8.88
CA ARG A 237 -8.38 28.44 -7.94
C ARG A 237 -7.14 29.32 -7.87
N PHE A 238 -5.95 28.77 -8.12
CA PHE A 238 -4.68 29.48 -7.87
C PHE A 238 -3.78 29.66 -9.11
N SER A 239 -4.25 29.33 -10.33
CA SER A 239 -3.54 29.59 -11.61
C SER A 239 -3.31 31.09 -11.95
N GLN A 240 -3.51 32.03 -11.03
CA GLN A 240 -3.07 33.41 -11.23
C GLN A 240 -1.64 33.62 -10.71
N LYS A 241 -0.68 32.92 -11.32
CA LYS A 241 0.70 33.40 -11.48
C LYS A 241 1.10 33.17 -12.95
N PHE A 242 1.24 34.28 -13.68
CA PHE A 242 1.79 34.46 -15.03
C PHE A 242 1.46 33.44 -16.13
N VAL A 243 0.45 33.78 -16.94
CA VAL A 243 0.29 33.29 -18.31
C VAL A 243 1.52 33.69 -19.13
N ILE A 244 2.28 32.70 -19.59
CA ILE A 244 3.09 32.83 -20.82
C ILE A 244 2.46 31.91 -21.88
N PHE A 245 2.09 32.59 -22.97
CA PHE A 245 1.41 32.19 -24.19
C PHE A 245 1.48 30.73 -24.64
N GLY A 246 0.35 30.30 -25.21
CA GLY A 246 0.11 28.96 -25.71
C GLY A 246 0.81 28.64 -27.03
N GLU A 247 0.88 27.34 -27.28
CA GLU A 247 0.99 26.67 -28.57
C GLU A 247 0.41 25.26 -28.37
N GLU A 248 -0.24 24.73 -29.41
CA GLU A 248 -0.98 23.46 -29.40
C GLU A 248 -0.09 22.26 -29.02
N GLU A 249 -0.63 21.36 -28.20
CA GLU A 249 0.02 20.17 -27.64
C GLU A 249 0.37 19.16 -28.77
N THR A 250 1.65 18.89 -29.02
CA THR A 250 2.08 17.74 -29.85
C THR A 250 2.82 16.72 -29.00
N ALA A 251 2.13 15.65 -28.59
CA ALA A 251 2.77 14.50 -27.95
C ALA A 251 3.70 13.78 -28.94
N LYS A 252 4.82 13.25 -28.44
CA LYS A 252 5.77 12.48 -29.25
C LYS A 252 5.19 11.09 -29.51
N LEU A 253 4.95 10.74 -30.78
CA LEU A 253 4.44 9.44 -31.21
C LEU A 253 5.32 8.85 -32.34
N PRO A 254 5.47 7.53 -32.44
CA PRO A 254 4.96 6.51 -31.52
C PRO A 254 5.70 6.55 -30.17
N CYS A 255 4.98 6.25 -29.10
CA CYS A 255 5.52 6.24 -27.75
C CYS A 255 5.20 4.91 -27.07
N THR A 256 6.25 4.24 -26.60
CA THR A 256 6.12 3.02 -25.81
C THR A 256 6.91 3.13 -24.52
N ASN A 257 6.27 2.88 -23.39
CA ASN A 257 6.93 2.68 -22.10
C ASN A 257 6.71 1.23 -21.69
N ILE A 258 7.62 0.35 -22.10
CA ILE A 258 7.58 -1.07 -21.75
C ILE A 258 8.92 -1.38 -21.11
N THR A 259 8.89 -1.87 -19.88
CA THR A 259 10.10 -2.09 -19.06
C THR A 259 10.79 -3.42 -19.39
N SER A 260 10.07 -4.38 -19.98
CA SER A 260 10.58 -5.72 -20.25
C SER A 260 10.67 -6.03 -21.76
N PRO A 261 11.75 -6.66 -22.23
CA PRO A 261 11.83 -7.14 -23.60
C PRO A 261 10.87 -8.30 -23.83
N ARG A 262 10.43 -8.50 -25.09
CA ARG A 262 9.60 -9.65 -25.46
C ARG A 262 10.30 -10.95 -25.07
N ASN A 263 9.60 -11.82 -24.35
CA ASN A 263 10.10 -13.13 -23.98
C ASN A 263 10.16 -14.06 -25.22
N PRO A 264 11.36 -14.45 -25.70
CA PRO A 264 11.49 -15.31 -26.88
C PRO A 264 11.06 -16.76 -26.62
N HIS A 265 10.93 -17.15 -25.36
CA HIS A 265 10.50 -18.49 -24.92
C HIS A 265 9.03 -18.51 -24.47
N PHE A 266 8.24 -17.48 -24.79
CA PHE A 266 6.80 -17.47 -24.51
C PHE A 266 6.11 -18.68 -25.16
N PHE A 267 5.25 -19.36 -24.40
CA PHE A 267 4.66 -20.63 -24.81
C PHE A 267 3.15 -20.67 -24.55
N GLY A 268 2.38 -21.11 -25.55
CA GLY A 268 0.94 -21.35 -25.44
C GLY A 268 0.09 -20.07 -25.41
N ARG A 269 -1.11 -20.17 -24.82
CA ARG A 269 -2.04 -19.06 -24.50
C ARG A 269 -2.61 -18.24 -25.67
N LYS A 270 -2.40 -18.68 -26.92
CA LYS A 270 -2.94 -18.00 -28.12
C LYS A 270 -4.46 -17.84 -28.10
N GLU A 271 -5.19 -18.82 -27.58
CA GLU A 271 -6.66 -18.76 -27.50
C GLU A 271 -7.15 -17.71 -26.50
N ILE A 272 -6.44 -17.51 -25.39
CA ILE A 272 -6.73 -16.47 -24.39
C ILE A 272 -6.47 -15.09 -25.01
N LEU A 273 -5.37 -14.94 -25.75
CA LEU A 273 -5.03 -13.70 -26.46
C LEU A 273 -6.07 -13.36 -27.55
N GLY A 274 -6.56 -14.35 -28.31
CA GLY A 274 -7.48 -14.13 -29.43
C GLY A 274 -8.97 -13.98 -29.05
N HIS A 275 -9.47 -14.64 -28.00
CA HIS A 275 -10.89 -14.54 -27.64
C HIS A 275 -11.20 -13.41 -26.66
N ALA A 276 -10.31 -13.11 -25.72
CA ALA A 276 -10.59 -12.16 -24.64
C ALA A 276 -10.31 -10.69 -25.02
N LEU A 277 -9.44 -10.46 -26.01
CA LEU A 277 -8.89 -9.12 -26.30
C LEU A 277 -9.23 -8.59 -27.70
N ASP A 278 -9.81 -9.42 -28.58
CA ASP A 278 -9.89 -9.15 -30.04
C ASP A 278 -11.32 -9.01 -30.62
N HIS A 279 -12.37 -8.98 -29.80
CA HIS A 279 -13.74 -8.73 -30.29
C HIS A 279 -13.87 -7.28 -30.80
N ARG A 280 -13.72 -7.07 -32.10
CA ARG A 280 -13.91 -5.78 -32.79
C ARG A 280 -15.38 -5.58 -33.20
N PRO A 281 -16.20 -4.79 -32.49
CA PRO A 281 -17.33 -4.13 -33.12
C PRO A 281 -16.83 -3.02 -34.06
N GLU A 282 -17.63 -2.67 -35.07
CA GLU A 282 -17.34 -1.73 -36.17
C GLU A 282 -17.09 -0.26 -35.74
N ARG A 283 -16.97 0.04 -34.44
CA ARG A 283 -16.69 1.38 -33.88
C ARG A 283 -15.61 1.35 -32.79
N ALA A 284 -14.77 2.39 -32.75
CA ALA A 284 -13.79 2.64 -31.70
C ALA A 284 -14.50 3.00 -30.39
N VAL A 285 -14.54 2.07 -29.45
CA VAL A 285 -15.13 2.23 -28.11
C VAL A 285 -14.05 1.86 -27.09
N PHE A 286 -14.03 2.53 -25.94
CA PHE A 286 -13.17 2.21 -24.80
C PHE A 286 -13.35 0.77 -24.30
N ARG A 287 -12.26 0.07 -24.00
CA ARG A 287 -12.27 -1.34 -23.57
C ARG A 287 -11.40 -1.55 -22.35
N SER A 288 -11.84 -2.44 -21.45
CA SER A 288 -11.03 -2.86 -20.30
C SER A 288 -11.20 -4.35 -20.02
N TRP A 289 -10.09 -5.05 -19.78
CA TRP A 289 -10.09 -6.49 -19.53
C TRP A 289 -9.10 -6.88 -18.43
N ALA A 290 -9.44 -7.87 -17.60
CA ALA A 290 -8.57 -8.37 -16.53
C ALA A 290 -8.10 -9.81 -16.76
N LEU A 291 -6.80 -10.06 -16.60
CA LEU A 291 -6.19 -11.38 -16.48
C LEU A 291 -5.95 -11.68 -15.00
N TRP A 292 -6.59 -12.72 -14.47
CA TRP A 292 -6.45 -13.04 -13.05
C TRP A 292 -6.07 -14.51 -12.80
N GLY A 293 -5.52 -14.79 -11.62
CA GLY A 293 -5.05 -16.13 -11.25
C GLY A 293 -3.84 -16.10 -10.32
N MET A 294 -3.36 -17.27 -9.91
CA MET A 294 -2.32 -17.42 -8.90
C MET A 294 -0.96 -16.78 -9.29
N GLY A 295 -0.10 -16.56 -8.30
CA GLY A 295 1.30 -16.16 -8.53
C GLY A 295 2.05 -17.17 -9.38
N GLY A 296 2.91 -16.70 -10.30
CA GLY A 296 3.72 -17.59 -11.16
C GLY A 296 2.97 -18.28 -12.30
N ILE A 297 1.68 -17.97 -12.53
CA ILE A 297 0.89 -18.56 -13.62
C ILE A 297 1.12 -17.93 -15.00
N GLY A 298 1.88 -16.82 -15.06
CA GLY A 298 2.27 -16.18 -16.32
C GLY A 298 1.36 -15.03 -16.79
N LYS A 299 0.61 -14.37 -15.90
CA LYS A 299 -0.26 -13.23 -16.25
C LYS A 299 0.52 -12.07 -16.90
N SER A 300 1.55 -11.56 -16.24
CA SER A 300 2.40 -10.47 -16.75
C SER A 300 3.06 -10.85 -18.08
N GLN A 301 3.53 -12.09 -18.21
CA GLN A 301 4.12 -12.60 -19.46
C GLN A 301 3.09 -12.69 -20.60
N THR A 302 1.84 -13.03 -20.30
CA THR A 302 0.74 -13.06 -21.28
C THR A 302 0.35 -11.63 -21.71
N ALA A 303 0.30 -10.69 -20.76
CA ALA A 303 0.07 -9.28 -21.05
C ALA A 303 1.19 -8.66 -21.90
N LEU A 304 2.44 -9.02 -21.63
CA LEU A 304 3.61 -8.57 -22.39
C LEU A 304 3.58 -9.09 -23.83
N GLU A 305 3.26 -10.37 -24.04
CA GLU A 305 3.10 -10.92 -25.39
C GLU A 305 1.97 -10.23 -26.17
N TYR A 306 0.84 -9.92 -25.50
CA TYR A 306 -0.25 -9.14 -26.10
C TYR A 306 0.21 -7.74 -26.54
N VAL A 307 0.93 -7.03 -25.67
CA VAL A 307 1.49 -5.70 -25.96
C VAL A 307 2.36 -5.71 -27.22
N HIS A 308 3.26 -6.68 -27.36
CA HIS A 308 4.12 -6.78 -28.53
C HIS A 308 3.35 -7.11 -29.82
N GLN A 309 2.26 -7.89 -29.73
CA GLN A 309 1.35 -8.12 -30.86
C GLN A 309 0.66 -6.80 -31.27
N ARG A 310 0.16 -6.02 -30.32
CA ARG A 310 -0.50 -4.73 -30.60
C ARG A 310 0.43 -3.67 -31.19
N ILE A 311 1.69 -3.63 -30.76
CA ILE A 311 2.71 -2.80 -31.40
C ILE A 311 2.92 -3.23 -32.85
N SER A 312 2.97 -4.53 -33.12
CA SER A 312 3.12 -5.08 -34.47
C SER A 312 1.91 -4.79 -35.36
N ASP A 313 0.71 -4.70 -34.77
CA ASP A 313 -0.54 -4.31 -35.44
C ASP A 313 -0.65 -2.79 -35.73
N GLY A 314 0.30 -1.98 -35.26
CA GLY A 314 0.37 -0.54 -35.55
C GLY A 314 -0.19 0.39 -34.47
N VAL A 315 -0.42 -0.07 -33.24
CA VAL A 315 -0.79 0.83 -32.12
C VAL A 315 0.38 1.75 -31.80
N GLN A 316 0.15 3.06 -31.84
CA GLN A 316 1.21 4.07 -31.72
C GLN A 316 1.53 4.47 -30.28
N ALA A 317 0.64 4.18 -29.32
CA ALA A 317 0.80 4.53 -27.92
C ALA A 317 0.55 3.31 -27.03
N VAL A 318 1.60 2.77 -26.42
CA VAL A 318 1.50 1.60 -25.54
C VAL A 318 2.26 1.84 -24.24
N PHE A 319 1.56 1.73 -23.11
CA PHE A 319 2.10 2.10 -21.81
C PHE A 319 1.93 0.96 -20.82
N TRP A 320 2.98 0.73 -20.03
CA TRP A 320 3.02 -0.22 -18.94
C TRP A 320 3.06 0.53 -17.60
N VAL A 321 2.14 0.20 -16.72
CA VAL A 321 2.05 0.76 -15.37
C VAL A 321 2.18 -0.38 -14.38
N SER A 322 3.24 -0.35 -13.57
CA SER A 322 3.37 -1.25 -12.42
C SER A 322 2.41 -0.79 -11.33
N GLY A 323 1.58 -1.70 -10.83
CA GLY A 323 0.55 -1.37 -9.83
C GLY A 323 0.62 -2.20 -8.56
N GLU A 324 1.84 -2.56 -8.15
CA GLU A 324 2.12 -3.13 -6.84
C GLU A 324 1.79 -2.15 -5.72
N THR A 325 2.14 -0.87 -5.91
CA THR A 325 1.87 0.22 -4.97
C THR A 325 1.43 1.49 -5.71
N ALA A 326 0.80 2.43 -4.99
CA ALA A 326 0.49 3.76 -5.53
C ALA A 326 1.74 4.49 -6.04
N LEU A 327 2.89 4.31 -5.38
CA LEU A 327 4.15 4.94 -5.74
C LEU A 327 4.71 4.38 -7.07
N ASP A 328 4.58 3.07 -7.31
CA ASP A 328 4.99 2.46 -8.59
C ASP A 328 4.12 2.93 -9.75
N MET A 329 2.83 3.11 -9.51
CA MET A 329 1.91 3.67 -10.50
C MET A 329 2.29 5.11 -10.84
N ASN A 330 2.48 5.93 -9.81
CA ASN A 330 2.90 7.32 -9.92
C ASN A 330 4.19 7.48 -10.73
N LYS A 331 5.22 6.68 -10.40
CA LYS A 331 6.48 6.64 -11.16
C LYS A 331 6.26 6.22 -12.62
N SER A 332 5.43 5.21 -12.87
CA SER A 332 5.12 4.77 -14.23
C SER A 332 4.45 5.90 -15.03
N PHE A 333 3.50 6.61 -14.43
CA PHE A 333 2.86 7.79 -15.04
C PHE A 333 3.86 8.91 -15.32
N THR A 334 4.79 9.18 -14.41
CA THR A 334 5.91 10.12 -14.63
C THR A 334 6.71 9.74 -15.86
N GLN A 335 7.13 8.49 -15.97
CA GLN A 335 7.90 8.03 -17.12
C GLN A 335 7.08 8.12 -18.42
N ILE A 336 5.78 7.82 -18.39
CA ILE A 336 4.89 7.96 -19.55
C ILE A 336 4.76 9.43 -19.96
N ALA A 337 4.54 10.34 -19.01
CA ALA A 337 4.40 11.77 -19.27
C ALA A 337 5.66 12.36 -19.93
N LEU A 338 6.83 11.98 -19.41
CA LEU A 338 8.13 12.39 -19.93
C LEU A 338 8.40 11.78 -21.33
N ALA A 339 8.07 10.50 -21.52
CA ALA A 339 8.24 9.81 -22.81
C ALA A 339 7.35 10.43 -23.91
N LEU A 340 6.10 10.76 -23.58
CA LEU A 340 5.18 11.48 -24.45
C LEU A 340 5.62 12.94 -24.70
N GLY A 341 6.55 13.46 -23.89
CA GLY A 341 7.00 14.85 -23.97
C GLY A 341 5.92 15.85 -23.60
N LEU A 342 5.04 15.51 -22.65
CA LEU A 342 3.94 16.37 -22.24
C LEU A 342 4.47 17.64 -21.56
N LYS A 343 3.96 18.80 -21.96
CA LYS A 343 4.39 20.09 -21.43
C LYS A 343 4.04 20.18 -19.94
N GLY A 344 5.04 20.46 -19.11
CA GLY A 344 4.90 20.52 -17.65
C GLY A 344 5.08 19.18 -16.94
N ALA A 345 5.47 18.12 -17.65
CA ALA A 345 5.95 16.90 -17.04
C ALA A 345 7.37 17.08 -16.49
N ALA A 346 7.60 16.65 -15.25
CA ALA A 346 8.90 16.75 -14.58
C ALA A 346 9.09 15.60 -13.60
N GLU A 347 10.34 15.16 -13.41
CA GLU A 347 10.67 14.18 -12.36
C GLU A 347 10.34 14.75 -10.97
N GLY A 348 9.79 13.92 -10.08
CA GLY A 348 9.38 14.31 -8.73
C GLY A 348 8.01 14.98 -8.61
N ASN A 349 7.28 15.17 -9.73
CA ASN A 349 5.92 15.73 -9.74
C ASN A 349 4.88 14.69 -10.18
N ASP A 350 4.86 13.57 -9.47
CA ASP A 350 4.18 12.35 -9.93
C ASP A 350 2.67 12.53 -10.14
N ASP A 351 2.00 13.24 -9.24
CA ASP A 351 0.54 13.44 -9.35
C ASP A 351 0.17 14.30 -10.57
N ARG A 352 0.97 15.34 -10.85
CA ARG A 352 0.81 16.18 -12.04
C ARG A 352 1.05 15.35 -13.30
N ASN A 353 2.07 14.50 -13.30
CA ASN A 353 2.37 13.65 -14.45
C ASN A 353 1.25 12.64 -14.73
N GLN A 354 0.69 12.02 -13.68
CA GLN A 354 -0.49 11.17 -13.80
C GLN A 354 -1.68 11.92 -14.38
N TYR A 355 -1.93 13.15 -13.92
CA TYR A 355 -2.96 14.00 -14.49
C TYR A 355 -2.72 14.27 -15.98
N LEU A 356 -1.51 14.68 -16.37
CA LEU A 356 -1.16 15.00 -17.75
C LEU A 356 -1.38 13.80 -18.68
N VAL A 357 -0.95 12.61 -18.27
CA VAL A 357 -1.16 11.37 -19.03
C VAL A 357 -2.64 11.04 -19.12
N THR A 358 -3.38 11.11 -18.01
CA THR A 358 -4.82 10.82 -18.00
C THR A 358 -5.57 11.78 -18.92
N LYS A 359 -5.27 13.08 -18.85
CA LYS A 359 -5.85 14.11 -19.74
C LYS A 359 -5.51 13.83 -21.21
N TRP A 360 -4.29 13.42 -21.51
CA TRP A 360 -3.89 13.06 -22.87
C TRP A 360 -4.69 11.86 -23.40
N LEU A 361 -4.83 10.79 -22.59
CA LEU A 361 -5.62 9.60 -22.95
C LEU A 361 -7.10 9.90 -23.24
N GLN A 362 -7.66 10.92 -22.57
CA GLN A 362 -9.05 11.34 -22.75
C GLN A 362 -9.30 12.14 -24.05
N ASN A 363 -8.30 12.93 -24.49
CA ASN A 363 -8.48 13.93 -25.55
C ASN A 363 -7.76 13.60 -26.86
N THR A 364 -6.85 12.63 -26.87
CA THR A 364 -6.15 12.20 -28.10
C THR A 364 -7.12 11.49 -29.05
N ASP A 365 -6.89 11.57 -30.36
CA ASP A 365 -7.54 10.73 -31.39
C ASP A 365 -6.73 9.45 -31.69
N THR A 366 -5.60 9.26 -31.01
CA THR A 366 -4.67 8.14 -31.23
C THR A 366 -5.16 6.88 -30.51
N ASP A 367 -5.16 5.73 -31.19
CA ASP A 367 -5.44 4.44 -30.53
C ASP A 367 -4.30 4.10 -29.56
N TRP A 368 -4.67 3.75 -28.32
CA TRP A 368 -3.73 3.53 -27.23
C TRP A 368 -4.05 2.29 -26.41
N LEU A 369 -3.02 1.68 -25.84
CA LEU A 369 -3.11 0.55 -24.90
C LEU A 369 -2.40 0.89 -23.59
N LEU A 370 -3.11 0.75 -22.47
CA LEU A 370 -2.56 0.91 -21.12
C LEU A 370 -2.64 -0.42 -20.37
N VAL A 371 -1.50 -0.92 -19.88
CA VAL A 371 -1.42 -2.14 -19.07
C VAL A 371 -1.18 -1.79 -17.62
N PHE A 372 -2.06 -2.21 -16.73
CA PHE A 372 -1.84 -2.19 -15.28
C PHE A 372 -1.40 -3.58 -14.83
N ASP A 373 -0.12 -3.75 -14.52
CA ASP A 373 0.44 -5.03 -14.11
C ASP A 373 0.53 -5.17 -12.59
N ASN A 374 0.25 -6.37 -12.10
CA ASN A 374 0.35 -6.78 -10.70
C ASN A 374 -0.53 -5.99 -9.71
N ILE A 375 -1.79 -5.69 -10.10
CA ILE A 375 -2.76 -5.04 -9.20
C ILE A 375 -3.16 -6.01 -8.09
N GLU A 376 -2.74 -5.72 -6.87
CA GLU A 376 -3.18 -6.45 -5.66
C GLU A 376 -4.39 -5.77 -5.00
N ASP A 377 -4.37 -4.43 -4.91
CA ASP A 377 -5.48 -3.61 -4.40
C ASP A 377 -6.22 -2.90 -5.55
N PRO A 378 -7.48 -3.30 -5.86
CA PRO A 378 -8.30 -2.64 -6.88
C PRO A 378 -8.56 -1.15 -6.62
N HIS A 379 -8.49 -0.66 -5.38
CA HIS A 379 -8.75 0.75 -5.06
C HIS A 379 -7.74 1.70 -5.68
N LEU A 380 -6.50 1.25 -5.90
CA LEU A 380 -5.43 2.03 -6.54
C LEU A 380 -5.83 2.50 -7.95
N LEU A 381 -6.60 1.68 -8.68
CA LEU A 381 -7.06 2.00 -10.02
C LEU A 381 -8.03 3.19 -10.05
N ARG A 382 -8.78 3.48 -8.97
CA ARG A 382 -9.79 4.55 -8.97
C ARG A 382 -9.19 5.94 -9.23
N GLY A 383 -7.96 6.19 -8.76
CA GLY A 383 -7.30 7.49 -8.90
C GLY A 383 -6.72 7.77 -10.30
N CYS A 384 -6.51 6.73 -11.11
CA CYS A 384 -5.78 6.83 -12.38
C CYS A 384 -6.53 6.23 -13.57
N TRP A 385 -7.75 5.73 -13.37
CA TRP A 385 -8.53 5.14 -14.44
C TRP A 385 -9.04 6.22 -15.41
N PRO A 386 -8.66 6.20 -16.70
CA PRO A 386 -9.04 7.25 -17.63
C PRO A 386 -10.52 7.16 -18.03
N SER A 387 -11.21 8.30 -18.06
CA SER A 387 -12.54 8.43 -18.65
C SER A 387 -12.41 8.82 -20.13
N ALA A 388 -12.06 7.86 -20.99
CA ALA A 388 -11.78 8.11 -22.40
C ALA A 388 -12.88 7.57 -23.33
N PRO A 389 -13.14 8.22 -24.48
CA PRO A 389 -14.13 7.73 -25.45
C PRO A 389 -13.68 6.45 -26.19
N HIS A 390 -12.36 6.24 -26.30
CA HIS A 390 -11.73 5.11 -26.99
C HIS A 390 -10.40 4.71 -26.31
N GLY A 391 -9.83 3.58 -26.72
CA GLY A 391 -8.59 3.03 -26.16
C GLY A 391 -8.81 1.69 -25.45
N SER A 392 -7.73 1.04 -25.06
CA SER A 392 -7.77 -0.29 -24.44
C SER A 392 -6.98 -0.33 -23.12
N ILE A 393 -7.56 -0.98 -22.11
CA ILE A 393 -6.90 -1.25 -20.83
C ILE A 393 -6.81 -2.76 -20.61
N LEU A 394 -5.61 -3.23 -20.21
CA LEU A 394 -5.39 -4.59 -19.74
C LEU A 394 -4.92 -4.54 -18.29
N VAL A 395 -5.52 -5.35 -17.42
CA VAL A 395 -5.13 -5.43 -16.01
C VAL A 395 -4.66 -6.85 -15.70
N THR A 396 -3.58 -7.01 -14.93
CA THR A 396 -3.22 -8.29 -14.34
C THR A 396 -3.38 -8.25 -12.82
N SER A 397 -3.97 -9.29 -12.23
CA SER A 397 -4.20 -9.34 -10.78
C SER A 397 -4.17 -10.77 -10.23
N ARG A 398 -3.90 -10.92 -8.94
CA ARG A 398 -4.14 -12.19 -8.23
C ARG A 398 -5.61 -12.35 -7.83
N ASN A 399 -6.32 -11.24 -7.71
CA ASN A 399 -7.71 -11.17 -7.24
C ASN A 399 -8.68 -11.09 -8.43
N ASN A 400 -9.77 -11.86 -8.39
CA ASN A 400 -10.81 -11.79 -9.41
C ASN A 400 -11.69 -10.53 -9.27
N VAL A 401 -11.65 -9.82 -8.13
CA VAL A 401 -12.40 -8.58 -7.88
C VAL A 401 -12.17 -7.53 -8.98
N VAL A 402 -10.93 -7.42 -9.48
CA VAL A 402 -10.56 -6.46 -10.54
C VAL A 402 -11.35 -6.68 -11.84
N SER A 403 -11.76 -7.93 -12.11
CA SER A 403 -12.59 -8.27 -13.28
C SER A 403 -14.03 -7.80 -13.16
N PHE A 404 -14.45 -7.47 -11.93
CA PHE A 404 -15.79 -6.96 -11.64
C PHE A 404 -15.78 -5.46 -11.39
N ASP A 405 -14.83 -4.85 -10.66
CA ASP A 405 -14.90 -3.42 -10.28
C ASP A 405 -14.58 -2.46 -11.44
N HIS A 406 -13.41 -2.59 -12.07
CA HIS A 406 -12.88 -1.66 -13.09
C HIS A 406 -12.88 -2.20 -14.52
N ALA A 407 -12.62 -3.49 -14.71
CA ALA A 407 -12.62 -4.09 -16.04
C ALA A 407 -14.05 -4.40 -16.52
N ALA A 408 -14.32 -4.25 -17.82
CA ALA A 408 -15.60 -4.62 -18.42
C ALA A 408 -15.82 -6.14 -18.47
N GLY A 409 -14.75 -6.91 -18.30
CA GLY A 409 -14.74 -8.36 -18.15
C GLY A 409 -13.36 -8.86 -17.74
N GLY A 410 -13.22 -10.17 -17.53
CA GLY A 410 -11.93 -10.78 -17.22
C GLY A 410 -11.92 -12.28 -17.45
N VAL A 411 -10.73 -12.87 -17.49
CA VAL A 411 -10.53 -14.31 -17.70
C VAL A 411 -9.52 -14.87 -16.69
N PRO A 412 -9.83 -15.99 -16.02
CA PRO A 412 -8.83 -16.72 -15.25
C PRO A 412 -7.79 -17.32 -16.17
N LEU A 413 -6.50 -17.17 -15.84
CA LEU A 413 -5.45 -17.97 -16.48
C LEU A 413 -5.41 -19.35 -15.82
N PRO A 414 -5.73 -20.44 -16.54
CA PRO A 414 -5.60 -21.79 -15.99
C PRO A 414 -4.13 -22.21 -15.85
N THR A 415 -3.83 -23.22 -15.05
CA THR A 415 -2.53 -23.90 -15.11
C THR A 415 -2.39 -24.68 -16.43
N PHE A 416 -1.18 -25.12 -16.77
CA PHE A 416 -1.01 -26.03 -17.90
C PHE A 416 -1.52 -27.42 -17.53
N ASP A 417 -2.13 -28.11 -18.49
CA ASP A 417 -2.35 -29.54 -18.31
C ASP A 417 -1.03 -30.35 -18.39
N ALA A 418 -1.11 -31.65 -18.16
CA ALA A 418 0.07 -32.52 -18.15
C ALA A 418 0.83 -32.48 -19.50
N HIS A 419 0.09 -32.42 -20.61
CA HIS A 419 0.65 -32.44 -21.96
C HIS A 419 1.22 -31.06 -22.34
N GLU A 420 0.49 -29.98 -22.08
CA GLU A 420 0.95 -28.60 -22.26
C GLU A 420 2.21 -28.32 -21.44
N GLY A 421 2.23 -28.73 -20.17
CA GLY A 421 3.40 -28.52 -19.30
C GLY A 421 4.60 -29.39 -19.69
N SER A 422 4.36 -30.59 -20.21
CA SER A 422 5.41 -31.44 -20.82
C SER A 422 6.00 -30.78 -22.06
N ALA A 423 5.15 -30.27 -22.96
CA ALA A 423 5.57 -29.51 -24.14
C ALA A 423 6.33 -28.24 -23.77
N PHE A 424 5.88 -27.50 -22.76
CA PHE A 424 6.58 -26.34 -22.23
C PHE A 424 7.97 -26.71 -21.68
N LEU A 425 8.08 -27.77 -20.88
CA LEU A 425 9.36 -28.24 -20.34
C LEU A 425 10.33 -28.67 -21.45
N MET A 426 9.84 -29.35 -22.49
CA MET A 426 10.64 -29.71 -23.66
C MET A 426 11.12 -28.47 -24.43
N ASN A 427 10.26 -27.47 -24.58
CA ASN A 427 10.62 -26.19 -25.22
C ASN A 427 11.75 -25.47 -24.45
N LEU A 428 11.70 -25.47 -23.11
CA LEU A 428 12.76 -24.88 -22.27
C LEU A 428 14.09 -25.63 -22.39
N LEU A 429 14.04 -26.96 -22.47
CA LEU A 429 15.24 -27.80 -22.53
C LEU A 429 15.91 -27.80 -23.92
N ALA A 430 15.16 -27.46 -24.98
CA ALA A 430 15.62 -27.32 -26.36
C ALA A 430 16.43 -28.53 -26.89
N ARG A 431 16.11 -29.76 -26.46
CA ARG A 431 16.79 -30.98 -26.92
C ARG A 431 16.17 -31.48 -28.22
N LYS A 432 16.99 -32.08 -29.10
CA LYS A 432 16.55 -32.51 -30.44
C LYS A 432 15.65 -33.75 -30.45
N ASN A 433 15.84 -34.68 -29.51
CA ASN A 433 15.11 -35.94 -29.44
C ASN A 433 14.72 -36.24 -27.99
N TYR A 434 13.48 -36.64 -27.76
CA TYR A 434 12.97 -37.16 -26.49
C TYR A 434 12.44 -38.58 -26.72
N SER A 435 12.76 -39.51 -25.82
CA SER A 435 12.15 -40.83 -25.85
C SER A 435 10.72 -40.78 -25.31
N GLU A 436 9.87 -41.74 -25.65
CA GLU A 436 8.51 -41.87 -25.08
C GLU A 436 8.55 -41.88 -23.53
N GLU A 437 9.59 -42.50 -22.97
CA GLU A 437 9.79 -42.56 -21.52
C GLU A 437 10.17 -41.19 -20.91
N GLU A 438 10.93 -40.36 -21.63
CA GLU A 438 11.21 -38.99 -21.19
C GLU A 438 9.98 -38.09 -21.30
N ILE A 439 9.15 -38.26 -22.34
CA ILE A 439 7.88 -37.52 -22.49
C ILE A 439 6.93 -37.87 -21.35
N ALA A 440 6.75 -39.17 -21.05
CA ALA A 440 5.92 -39.61 -19.92
C ALA A 440 6.46 -39.10 -18.57
N SER A 441 7.79 -39.04 -18.42
CA SER A 441 8.43 -38.46 -17.22
C SER A 441 8.18 -36.95 -17.12
N ALA A 442 8.17 -36.23 -18.24
CA ALA A 442 7.87 -34.79 -18.29
C ALA A 442 6.40 -34.50 -17.97
N GLU A 443 5.45 -35.30 -18.46
CA GLU A 443 4.03 -35.22 -18.11
C GLU A 443 3.80 -35.50 -16.62
N THR A 444 4.50 -36.50 -16.08
CA THR A 444 4.45 -36.83 -14.65
C THR A 444 5.00 -35.70 -13.80
N LEU A 445 6.12 -35.10 -14.22
CA LEU A 445 6.71 -33.94 -13.54
C LEU A 445 5.78 -32.73 -13.59
N SER A 446 5.17 -32.43 -14.75
CA SER A 446 4.16 -31.37 -14.89
C SER A 446 2.98 -31.58 -13.94
N SER A 447 2.41 -32.78 -13.92
CA SER A 447 1.31 -33.14 -13.02
C SER A 447 1.71 -33.01 -11.55
N THR A 448 2.94 -33.42 -11.20
CA THR A 448 3.48 -33.31 -9.84
C THR A 448 3.65 -31.85 -9.39
N LEU A 449 3.95 -30.96 -10.33
CA LEU A 449 4.10 -29.52 -10.09
C LEU A 449 2.79 -28.74 -10.25
N GLY A 450 1.67 -29.43 -10.48
CA GLY A 450 0.35 -28.81 -10.68
C GLY A 450 0.25 -27.99 -11.97
N GLY A 451 1.14 -28.23 -12.96
CA GLY A 451 1.13 -27.51 -14.24
C GLY A 451 1.51 -26.03 -14.13
N LEU A 452 2.13 -25.60 -13.04
CA LEU A 452 2.48 -24.19 -12.83
C LEU A 452 3.69 -23.79 -13.70
N PRO A 453 3.56 -22.78 -14.59
CA PRO A 453 4.64 -22.37 -15.50
C PRO A 453 5.93 -21.97 -14.78
N LEU A 454 5.85 -21.20 -13.69
CA LEU A 454 7.03 -20.78 -12.92
C LEU A 454 7.79 -21.97 -12.33
N ALA A 455 7.07 -22.95 -11.75
CA ALA A 455 7.68 -24.15 -11.18
C ALA A 455 8.35 -25.00 -12.26
N LEU A 456 7.68 -25.17 -13.40
CA LEU A 456 8.21 -25.88 -14.57
C LEU A 456 9.46 -25.20 -15.13
N ASN A 457 9.48 -23.87 -15.20
CA ASN A 457 10.65 -23.11 -15.63
C ASN A 457 11.84 -23.35 -14.70
N LEU A 458 11.64 -23.20 -13.39
CA LEU A 458 12.70 -23.39 -12.41
C LEU A 458 13.27 -24.82 -12.41
N MET A 459 12.39 -25.83 -12.50
CA MET A 459 12.84 -27.23 -12.60
C MET A 459 13.49 -27.53 -13.96
N GLY A 460 13.00 -26.95 -15.05
CA GLY A 460 13.61 -27.03 -16.37
C GLY A 460 15.04 -26.49 -16.37
N THR A 461 15.26 -25.34 -15.75
CA THR A 461 16.60 -24.76 -15.55
C THR A 461 17.50 -25.71 -14.75
N GLN A 462 17.02 -26.29 -13.63
CA GLN A 462 17.81 -27.25 -12.86
C GLN A 462 18.15 -28.54 -13.66
N ILE A 463 17.21 -29.04 -14.45
CA ILE A 463 17.42 -30.19 -15.33
C ILE A 463 18.48 -29.87 -16.39
N HIS A 464 18.43 -28.67 -16.96
CA HIS A 464 19.39 -28.19 -17.94
C HIS A 464 20.79 -28.02 -17.32
N THR A 465 20.93 -27.22 -16.26
CA THR A 465 22.21 -26.90 -15.60
C THR A 465 22.91 -28.13 -15.05
N ARG A 466 22.15 -29.11 -14.52
CA ARG A 466 22.74 -30.36 -13.99
C ARG A 466 22.99 -31.42 -15.06
N GLY A 467 22.61 -31.17 -16.32
CA GLY A 467 22.77 -32.11 -17.42
C GLY A 467 22.06 -33.46 -17.23
N LYS A 468 20.98 -33.50 -16.45
CA LYS A 468 20.31 -34.77 -16.09
C LYS A 468 19.16 -35.12 -17.05
N PRO A 469 18.90 -36.42 -17.30
CA PRO A 469 17.66 -36.88 -17.92
C PRO A 469 16.45 -36.56 -17.03
N ILE A 470 15.30 -36.28 -17.65
CA ILE A 470 14.08 -35.85 -16.92
C ILE A 470 13.66 -36.90 -15.90
N LYS A 471 13.71 -38.19 -16.29
CA LYS A 471 13.40 -39.34 -15.44
C LYS A 471 14.25 -39.40 -14.16
N GLN A 472 15.56 -39.21 -14.28
CA GLN A 472 16.46 -39.26 -13.13
C GLN A 472 16.20 -38.09 -12.17
N PHE A 473 15.92 -36.91 -12.73
CA PHE A 473 15.57 -35.73 -11.94
C PHE A 473 14.24 -35.92 -11.21
N LEU A 474 13.21 -36.45 -11.88
CA LEU A 474 11.91 -36.73 -11.29
C LEU A 474 12.02 -37.67 -10.08
N THR A 475 12.80 -38.76 -10.19
CA THR A 475 13.03 -39.68 -9.07
C THR A 475 13.69 -38.96 -7.89
N GLN A 476 14.71 -38.15 -8.14
CA GLN A 476 15.40 -37.38 -7.10
C GLN A 476 14.45 -36.36 -6.43
N TYR A 477 13.65 -35.66 -7.22
CA TYR A 477 12.65 -34.71 -6.74
C TYR A 477 11.62 -35.39 -5.83
N GLN A 478 11.10 -36.56 -6.23
CA GLN A 478 10.15 -37.33 -5.42
C GLN A 478 10.76 -37.84 -4.10
N THR A 479 12.03 -38.24 -4.10
CA THR A 479 12.74 -38.62 -2.86
C THR A 479 12.92 -37.43 -1.93
N ASN A 480 13.29 -36.26 -2.46
CA ASN A 480 13.44 -35.03 -1.69
C ASN A 480 12.12 -34.51 -1.13
N ALA A 481 11.04 -34.57 -1.93
CA ALA A 481 9.68 -34.22 -1.52
C ALA A 481 9.29 -35.04 -0.28
N LYS A 482 9.44 -36.38 -0.33
CA LYS A 482 9.17 -37.27 0.81
C LYS A 482 9.94 -36.86 2.07
N ARG A 483 11.25 -36.61 1.97
CA ARG A 483 12.09 -36.17 3.10
C ARG A 483 11.63 -34.85 3.73
N LEU A 484 11.19 -33.90 2.91
CA LEU A 484 10.74 -32.58 3.35
C LEU A 484 9.32 -32.61 3.96
N HIS A 485 8.49 -33.57 3.54
CA HIS A 485 7.15 -33.77 4.08
C HIS A 485 7.12 -34.44 5.47
N ASP A 486 8.21 -35.08 5.90
CA ASP A 486 8.34 -35.73 7.21
C ASP A 486 8.75 -34.79 8.36
N ARG A 487 9.02 -33.50 8.10
CA ARG A 487 9.36 -32.50 9.16
C ARG A 487 8.11 -31.75 9.68
N PRO A 488 8.01 -31.48 11.00
CA PRO A 488 6.89 -30.72 11.57
C PRO A 488 6.81 -29.29 11.00
N ARG A 489 5.58 -28.78 10.85
CA ARG A 489 5.26 -27.51 10.18
C ARG A 489 5.49 -26.32 11.12
N GLU A 490 6.43 -25.43 10.78
CA GLU A 490 6.47 -24.04 11.27
C GLU A 490 6.32 -23.12 10.05
N GLY A 491 5.29 -22.26 10.04
CA GLY A 491 5.02 -21.28 8.97
C GLY A 491 3.56 -21.20 8.48
N ILE A 492 3.17 -20.02 7.97
CA ILE A 492 1.83 -19.70 7.44
C ILE A 492 1.53 -20.58 6.22
N GLN A 493 0.44 -21.32 6.27
CA GLN A 493 -0.03 -22.16 5.15
C GLN A 493 -0.72 -21.28 4.11
N ASN A 494 -0.22 -21.27 2.88
CA ASN A 494 -0.89 -20.63 1.75
C ASN A 494 -1.60 -21.70 0.90
N ILE A 495 -2.90 -21.50 0.71
CA ILE A 495 -3.91 -22.47 0.28
C ILE A 495 -3.73 -22.88 -1.18
N TYR A 496 -3.13 -22.00 -1.97
CA TYR A 496 -2.83 -22.21 -3.38
C TYR A 496 -1.57 -23.07 -3.62
N TYR A 497 -0.78 -23.31 -2.57
CA TYR A 497 0.53 -23.96 -2.67
C TYR A 497 0.54 -25.30 -1.94
N GLN A 498 -0.11 -26.31 -2.52
CA GLN A 498 0.01 -27.68 -2.02
C GLN A 498 1.39 -28.26 -2.35
N HIS A 499 2.22 -28.43 -1.33
CA HIS A 499 3.40 -29.33 -1.22
C HIS A 499 4.55 -29.22 -2.26
N SER A 500 4.29 -28.88 -3.51
CA SER A 500 5.22 -28.90 -4.64
C SER A 500 6.09 -27.64 -4.68
N LEU A 501 5.52 -26.44 -4.56
CA LEU A 501 6.32 -25.21 -4.66
C LEU A 501 7.30 -25.04 -3.50
N ARG A 502 6.94 -25.39 -2.27
CA ARG A 502 7.90 -25.42 -1.15
C ARG A 502 9.06 -26.36 -1.47
N THR A 503 8.79 -27.54 -2.02
CA THR A 503 9.83 -28.51 -2.42
C THR A 503 10.70 -27.96 -3.54
N VAL A 504 10.10 -27.26 -4.52
CA VAL A 504 10.81 -26.56 -5.61
C VAL A 504 11.74 -25.48 -5.07
N TRP A 505 11.25 -24.60 -4.20
CA TRP A 505 12.02 -23.53 -3.57
C TRP A 505 13.12 -24.11 -2.68
N GLN A 506 12.78 -25.05 -1.80
CA GLN A 506 13.73 -25.64 -0.86
C GLN A 506 14.80 -26.49 -1.56
N THR A 507 14.47 -27.19 -2.66
CA THR A 507 15.48 -27.86 -3.50
C THR A 507 16.42 -26.86 -4.20
N SER A 508 15.97 -25.61 -4.37
CA SER A 508 16.76 -24.52 -4.94
C SER A 508 17.56 -23.75 -3.88
N PHE A 509 17.06 -23.68 -2.64
CA PHE A 509 17.70 -22.97 -1.52
C PHE A 509 18.65 -23.84 -0.69
N ASP A 510 18.37 -25.14 -0.53
CA ASP A 510 19.23 -26.09 0.21
C ASP A 510 20.71 -26.05 -0.23
N PRO A 511 21.06 -25.78 -1.50
CA PRO A 511 22.46 -25.67 -1.94
C PRO A 511 23.12 -24.29 -1.71
N LEU A 512 22.41 -23.27 -1.20
CA LEU A 512 22.95 -21.91 -1.05
C LEU A 512 23.92 -21.82 0.14
N GLU A 513 24.99 -21.04 -0.03
CA GLU A 513 25.96 -20.72 1.02
C GLU A 513 25.44 -19.60 1.95
N ALA A 514 26.05 -19.42 3.13
CA ALA A 514 25.57 -18.48 4.14
C ALA A 514 25.42 -17.04 3.60
N ASP A 515 26.42 -16.57 2.85
CA ASP A 515 26.41 -15.22 2.26
C ASP A 515 25.32 -15.08 1.18
N SER A 516 25.05 -16.14 0.42
CA SER A 516 23.96 -16.17 -0.57
C SER A 516 22.58 -16.06 0.09
N VAL A 517 22.41 -16.64 1.28
CA VAL A 517 21.17 -16.52 2.07
C VAL A 517 20.99 -15.11 2.59
N VAL A 518 22.08 -14.45 3.01
CA VAL A 518 22.04 -13.05 3.47
C VAL A 518 21.67 -12.10 2.33
N ILE A 519 22.33 -12.23 1.17
CA ILE A 519 22.00 -11.43 -0.03
C ILE A 519 20.55 -11.67 -0.45
N GLN A 520 20.10 -12.93 -0.46
CA GLN A 520 18.71 -13.25 -0.76
C GLN A 520 17.75 -12.58 0.23
N GLY A 521 18.06 -12.58 1.53
CA GLY A 521 17.30 -11.88 2.56
C GLY A 521 17.23 -10.38 2.29
N VAL A 522 18.35 -9.73 1.99
CA VAL A 522 18.39 -8.30 1.63
C VAL A 522 17.53 -8.01 0.39
N LEU A 523 17.66 -8.82 -0.66
CA LEU A 523 16.86 -8.69 -1.89
C LEU A 523 15.36 -8.85 -1.68
N THR A 524 14.90 -9.51 -0.60
CA THR A 524 13.45 -9.57 -0.30
C THR A 524 12.86 -8.24 0.15
N PHE A 525 13.69 -7.28 0.54
CA PHE A 525 13.26 -5.95 0.98
C PHE A 525 13.53 -4.86 -0.06
N ILE A 526 14.21 -5.19 -1.14
CA ILE A 526 14.46 -4.27 -2.25
C ILE A 526 13.48 -4.62 -3.36
N ARG A 527 12.94 -3.59 -4.02
CA ARG A 527 12.09 -3.77 -5.21
C ARG A 527 12.83 -4.67 -6.22
N PRO A 528 12.16 -5.63 -6.87
CA PRO A 528 12.82 -6.58 -7.77
C PRO A 528 13.48 -5.94 -9.01
N ASP A 529 13.13 -4.68 -9.32
CA ASP A 529 13.53 -3.97 -10.53
C ASP A 529 14.52 -2.82 -10.26
N ASP A 530 15.52 -2.71 -11.14
CA ASP A 530 16.55 -1.67 -11.18
C ASP A 530 17.40 -1.56 -9.91
N VAL A 531 17.72 -2.70 -9.27
CA VAL A 531 18.61 -2.73 -8.09
C VAL A 531 20.04 -2.35 -8.52
N PRO A 532 20.59 -1.21 -8.05
CA PRO A 532 21.95 -0.80 -8.41
C PRO A 532 22.98 -1.83 -7.94
N GLU A 533 23.88 -2.24 -8.84
CA GLU A 533 24.92 -3.22 -8.52
C GLU A 533 25.88 -2.68 -7.45
N GLU A 534 26.04 -1.36 -7.39
CA GLU A 534 26.85 -0.64 -6.40
C GLU A 534 26.39 -0.86 -4.96
N LEU A 535 25.14 -1.30 -4.73
CA LEU A 535 24.66 -1.70 -3.40
C LEU A 535 25.36 -2.96 -2.87
N PHE A 536 25.93 -3.76 -3.76
CA PHE A 536 26.57 -5.04 -3.46
C PHE A 536 28.07 -5.04 -3.77
N VAL A 537 28.65 -3.87 -4.08
CA VAL A 537 30.09 -3.68 -4.31
C VAL A 537 30.63 -2.72 -3.24
N PRO A 538 31.70 -3.05 -2.49
CA PRO A 538 32.24 -2.14 -1.49
C PRO A 538 32.91 -0.96 -2.20
N GLN A 539 32.69 0.27 -1.72
CA GLN A 539 33.48 1.41 -2.20
C GLN A 539 34.95 1.20 -1.83
N GLU A 540 35.83 1.26 -2.82
CA GLU A 540 37.22 0.76 -2.80
C GLU A 540 38.19 1.41 -1.78
N ASP A 541 37.76 2.31 -0.89
CA ASP A 541 38.70 3.20 -0.19
C ASP A 541 39.15 2.81 1.22
N GLN A 542 38.76 1.67 1.78
CA GLN A 542 39.43 1.13 2.97
C GLN A 542 39.58 -0.39 2.89
N ALA A 543 40.83 -0.86 3.04
CA ALA A 543 41.16 -2.27 3.20
C ALA A 543 40.57 -2.82 4.50
N LEU A 544 39.28 -3.10 4.48
CA LEU A 544 38.52 -3.72 5.56
C LEU A 544 38.47 -5.23 5.34
N GLY A 545 38.56 -5.99 6.43
CA GLY A 545 38.52 -7.46 6.38
C GLY A 545 37.17 -7.98 5.86
N GLU A 546 37.10 -9.25 5.43
CA GLU A 546 35.87 -9.88 4.92
C GLU A 546 34.66 -9.74 5.88
N GLU A 547 34.90 -9.70 7.19
CA GLU A 547 33.89 -9.53 8.24
C GLU A 547 33.35 -8.08 8.35
N GLU A 548 34.17 -7.08 7.99
CA GLU A 548 33.81 -5.65 7.98
C GLU A 548 33.10 -5.24 6.68
N GLN A 549 33.40 -5.91 5.55
CA GLN A 549 32.69 -5.73 4.28
C GLN A 549 31.21 -6.12 4.41
N GLY A 550 30.92 -7.25 5.08
CA GLY A 550 29.56 -7.67 5.41
C GLY A 550 28.77 -6.64 6.24
N GLN A 551 29.45 -5.84 7.08
CA GLN A 551 28.83 -4.81 7.91
C GLN A 551 28.54 -3.52 7.14
N ALA A 552 29.38 -3.14 6.17
CA ALA A 552 29.14 -1.98 5.31
C ALA A 552 27.90 -2.20 4.42
N TYR A 553 27.75 -3.41 3.83
CA TYR A 553 26.57 -3.78 3.05
C TYR A 553 25.27 -3.70 3.85
N PHE A 554 25.31 -4.05 5.14
CA PHE A 554 24.16 -3.97 6.03
C PHE A 554 23.75 -2.51 6.30
N GLN A 555 24.71 -1.61 6.51
CA GLN A 555 24.43 -0.20 6.80
C GLN A 555 23.81 0.54 5.60
N ASP A 556 24.30 0.30 4.38
CA ASP A 556 23.75 0.93 3.17
C ASP A 556 22.38 0.36 2.78
N SER A 557 22.17 -0.94 2.96
CA SER A 557 20.86 -1.59 2.76
C SER A 557 19.80 -1.07 3.74
N LEU A 558 20.18 -0.82 5.00
CA LEU A 558 19.29 -0.28 6.03
C LEU A 558 18.93 1.19 5.77
N ARG A 559 19.83 1.98 5.18
CA ARG A 559 19.54 3.35 4.73
C ARG A 559 18.50 3.37 3.60
N TYR A 560 18.56 2.43 2.68
CA TYR A 560 17.58 2.36 1.60
C TYR A 560 16.17 1.97 2.09
N LEU A 561 16.09 1.06 3.08
CA LEU A 561 14.82 0.69 3.72
C LEU A 561 14.23 1.81 4.58
N MET A 562 15.09 2.70 5.09
CA MET A 562 14.72 3.95 5.73
C MET A 562 13.89 4.82 4.79
N GLU A 563 14.39 4.98 3.56
CA GLU A 563 13.78 5.84 2.55
C GLU A 563 12.50 5.25 1.94
N SER A 564 12.25 3.94 2.12
CA SER A 564 11.09 3.23 1.54
C SER A 564 9.85 3.14 2.46
N GLY A 565 9.91 3.63 3.69
CA GLY A 565 8.74 3.74 4.57
C GLY A 565 8.27 2.46 5.28
N ALA A 566 8.93 1.31 5.06
CA ALA A 566 8.57 0.00 5.61
C ALA A 566 9.16 -0.25 7.01
N TRP A 567 8.83 0.63 7.95
CA TRP A 567 9.56 0.78 9.22
C TRP A 567 9.28 -0.30 10.28
N SER A 568 8.07 -0.87 10.30
CA SER A 568 7.70 -1.93 11.24
C SER A 568 8.52 -3.19 10.97
N GLU A 569 8.56 -3.57 9.70
CA GLU A 569 9.29 -4.70 9.16
C GLU A 569 10.80 -4.47 9.31
N PHE A 570 11.27 -3.25 9.05
CA PHE A 570 12.65 -2.82 9.31
C PHE A 570 13.06 -3.04 10.78
N LEU A 571 12.24 -2.58 11.74
CA LEU A 571 12.54 -2.75 13.16
C LEU A 571 12.52 -4.21 13.59
N GLU A 572 11.62 -5.03 13.05
CA GLU A 572 11.59 -6.47 13.32
C GLU A 572 12.85 -7.17 12.80
N LEU A 573 13.27 -6.88 11.57
CA LEU A 573 14.47 -7.46 10.95
C LEU A 573 15.75 -6.98 11.62
N ALA A 574 15.84 -5.70 11.95
CA ALA A 574 16.96 -5.13 12.68
C ALA A 574 17.09 -5.77 14.06
N ASN A 575 15.97 -6.03 14.76
CA ASN A 575 15.97 -6.79 16.02
C ASN A 575 16.38 -8.25 15.84
N LEU A 576 16.02 -8.90 14.72
CA LEU A 576 16.38 -10.27 14.40
C LEU A 576 17.87 -10.41 14.01
N ALA A 577 18.39 -9.44 13.27
CA ALA A 577 19.76 -9.39 12.77
C ALA A 577 20.77 -8.99 13.87
N CYS A 578 20.47 -7.95 14.65
CA CYS A 578 21.32 -7.47 15.75
C CYS A 578 21.02 -8.22 17.05
N LYS A 579 21.52 -9.46 17.17
CA LYS A 579 21.38 -10.28 18.38
C LYS A 579 22.01 -9.64 19.61
N ASP A 580 23.10 -8.90 19.44
CA ASP A 580 23.71 -8.09 20.50
C ASP A 580 23.27 -6.61 20.40
N LYS A 581 22.55 -6.17 21.44
CA LYS A 581 21.95 -4.83 21.54
C LYS A 581 22.87 -3.80 22.21
N GLU A 582 24.14 -4.14 22.43
CA GLU A 582 25.15 -3.23 22.97
C GLU A 582 26.22 -2.87 21.92
N THR A 583 25.89 -2.97 20.63
CA THR A 583 26.79 -2.68 19.50
C THR A 583 26.54 -1.30 18.90
N LEU A 584 27.56 -0.71 18.24
CA LEU A 584 27.40 0.55 17.49
C LEU A 584 26.34 0.43 16.39
N GLN A 585 26.24 -0.74 15.74
CA GLN A 585 25.21 -1.04 14.75
C GLN A 585 23.80 -0.87 15.32
N TRP A 586 23.53 -1.46 16.49
CA TRP A 586 22.26 -1.28 17.19
C TRP A 586 22.03 0.20 17.57
N ALA A 587 23.08 0.94 17.91
CA ALA A 587 22.97 2.36 18.17
C ALA A 587 22.59 3.18 16.92
N HIS A 588 23.12 2.87 15.72
CA HIS A 588 22.69 3.52 14.47
C HIS A 588 21.22 3.25 14.15
N LEU A 589 20.79 2.01 14.32
CA LEU A 589 19.39 1.60 14.15
C LEU A 589 18.47 2.37 15.10
N CYS A 590 18.85 2.47 16.38
CA CYS A 590 18.10 3.24 17.37
C CYS A 590 18.05 4.74 17.02
N ASN A 591 19.13 5.36 16.52
CA ASN A 591 19.07 6.77 16.10
C ASN A 591 18.03 6.97 14.99
N SER A 592 18.03 6.10 13.99
CA SER A 592 17.11 6.19 12.84
C SER A 592 15.66 5.94 13.27
N ALA A 593 15.42 4.89 14.07
CA ALA A 593 14.12 4.61 14.67
C ALA A 593 13.58 5.78 15.51
N GLY A 594 14.48 6.48 16.22
CA GLY A 594 14.14 7.65 17.00
C GLY A 594 13.59 8.80 16.15
N LEU A 595 14.19 9.06 14.98
CA LEU A 595 13.74 10.12 14.07
C LEU A 595 12.35 9.79 13.49
N VAL A 596 12.15 8.54 13.06
CA VAL A 596 10.88 8.07 12.46
C VAL A 596 9.73 8.10 13.45
N GLU A 597 9.95 7.59 14.66
CA GLU A 597 8.91 7.64 15.69
C GLU A 597 8.59 9.09 16.08
N CYS A 598 9.54 10.01 15.92
CA CYS A 598 9.30 11.43 16.10
C CYS A 598 8.41 12.01 14.98
N GLU A 599 8.70 11.67 13.71
CA GLU A 599 7.85 12.03 12.57
C GLU A 599 6.42 11.46 12.70
N ARG A 600 6.27 10.27 13.27
CA ARG A 600 4.96 9.64 13.56
C ARG A 600 4.21 10.24 14.76
N GLY A 601 4.78 11.25 15.41
CA GLY A 601 4.23 11.86 16.62
C GLY A 601 4.33 10.99 17.88
N ASN A 602 5.07 9.88 17.84
CA ASN A 602 5.29 8.97 18.97
C ASN A 602 6.54 9.39 19.77
N ALA A 603 6.46 10.55 20.42
CA ALA A 603 7.57 11.13 21.18
C ALA A 603 8.16 10.14 22.19
N LYS A 604 7.32 9.41 22.93
CA LYS A 604 7.78 8.46 23.96
C LYS A 604 8.69 7.37 23.38
N ALA A 605 8.35 6.80 22.22
CA ALA A 605 9.20 5.82 21.56
C ALA A 605 10.48 6.47 21.01
N ALA A 606 10.36 7.66 20.41
CA ALA A 606 11.50 8.42 19.92
C ALA A 606 12.55 8.66 21.02
N PHE A 607 12.12 9.08 22.21
CA PHE A 607 12.99 9.28 23.38
C PHE A 607 13.71 8.00 23.81
N VAL A 608 13.00 6.86 23.85
CA VAL A 608 13.59 5.58 24.24
C VAL A 608 14.71 5.19 23.27
N TYR A 609 14.46 5.30 21.97
CA TYR A 609 15.43 4.97 20.94
C TYR A 609 16.62 5.94 20.93
N MET A 610 16.39 7.25 20.99
CA MET A 610 17.45 8.27 21.06
C MET A 610 18.33 8.08 22.29
N ASN A 611 17.74 7.83 23.45
CA ASN A 611 18.49 7.60 24.68
C ASN A 611 19.31 6.30 24.62
N THR A 612 18.77 5.24 24.02
CA THR A 612 19.46 3.96 23.83
C THR A 612 20.67 4.13 22.93
N SER A 613 20.48 4.78 21.79
CA SER A 613 21.51 5.14 20.82
C SER A 613 22.65 5.95 21.48
N ARG A 614 22.29 7.03 22.19
CA ARG A 614 23.25 7.88 22.90
C ARG A 614 24.07 7.09 23.92
N ARG A 615 23.41 6.32 24.79
CA ARG A 615 24.08 5.56 25.86
C ARG A 615 25.12 4.58 25.31
N ILE A 616 24.80 3.88 24.22
CA ILE A 616 25.72 2.92 23.62
C ILE A 616 26.93 3.66 23.03
N ARG A 617 26.71 4.76 22.32
CA ARG A 617 27.79 5.60 21.77
C ARG A 617 28.68 6.18 22.85
N GLU A 618 28.11 6.74 23.92
CA GLU A 618 28.87 7.29 25.05
C GLU A 618 29.73 6.23 25.76
N LYS A 619 29.30 4.97 25.71
CA LYS A 619 30.03 3.84 26.30
C LYS A 619 31.16 3.32 25.41
N LEU A 620 30.96 3.33 24.08
CA LEU A 620 31.85 2.66 23.13
C LEU A 620 32.81 3.60 22.40
N LEU A 621 32.42 4.87 22.22
CA LEU A 621 33.18 5.84 21.45
C LEU A 621 34.00 6.78 22.34
N PRO A 622 35.15 7.28 21.87
CA PRO A 622 35.85 8.40 22.48
C PRO A 622 34.95 9.64 22.59
N SER A 623 35.18 10.48 23.60
CA SER A 623 34.32 11.64 23.90
C SER A 623 34.30 12.73 22.82
N ASP A 624 35.27 12.72 21.91
CA ASP A 624 35.44 13.65 20.78
C ASP A 624 35.02 13.05 19.42
N HIS A 625 34.37 11.88 19.42
CA HIS A 625 33.93 11.21 18.21
C HIS A 625 32.72 11.91 17.56
N GLU A 626 32.73 12.09 16.22
CA GLU A 626 31.65 12.78 15.48
C GLU A 626 30.26 12.18 15.65
N GLU A 627 30.17 10.85 15.74
CA GLU A 627 28.89 10.20 16.00
C GLU A 627 28.23 10.63 17.31
N LEU A 628 29.02 11.05 18.32
CA LEU A 628 28.47 11.65 19.54
C LEU A 628 27.87 13.02 19.25
N ALA A 629 28.50 13.83 18.39
CA ALA A 629 27.94 15.11 17.96
C ALA A 629 26.60 14.93 17.22
N ASN A 630 26.54 13.95 16.31
CA ASN A 630 25.33 13.62 15.56
C ASN A 630 24.18 13.18 16.46
N ILE A 631 24.41 12.25 17.40
CA ILE A 631 23.34 11.79 18.30
C ILE A 631 22.91 12.88 19.29
N TYR A 632 23.82 13.74 19.77
CA TYR A 632 23.43 14.87 20.61
C TYR A 632 22.54 15.86 19.86
N ASN A 633 22.87 16.20 18.62
CA ASN A 633 22.06 17.06 17.77
C ASN A 633 20.67 16.46 17.49
N ASN A 634 20.61 15.20 17.06
CA ASN A 634 19.34 14.54 16.73
C ASN A 634 18.45 14.36 17.97
N TYR A 635 19.06 14.06 19.12
CA TYR A 635 18.30 13.95 20.36
C TYR A 635 17.73 15.32 20.80
N ALA A 636 18.48 16.40 20.60
CA ALA A 636 17.99 17.75 20.85
C ALA A 636 16.81 18.12 19.91
N ASN A 637 16.87 17.75 18.63
CA ASN A 637 15.74 17.93 17.68
C ASN A 637 14.46 17.22 18.17
N VAL A 638 14.58 15.99 18.69
CA VAL A 638 13.44 15.24 19.25
C VAL A 638 12.87 15.93 20.49
N ILE A 639 13.73 16.44 21.39
CA ILE A 639 13.29 17.20 22.57
C ILE A 639 12.52 18.46 22.15
N MET A 640 13.04 19.20 21.17
CA MET A 640 12.42 20.42 20.65
C MET A 640 11.04 20.18 20.02
N THR A 641 10.78 18.96 19.56
CA THR A 641 9.48 18.57 19.00
C THR A 641 8.46 18.23 20.11
N GLU A 642 8.89 17.60 21.20
CA GLU A 642 7.97 17.16 22.25
C GLU A 642 7.46 18.31 23.14
N SER A 643 8.37 19.21 23.53
CA SER A 643 8.06 20.31 24.44
C SER A 643 8.99 21.50 24.21
N GLN A 644 8.42 22.70 24.35
CA GLN A 644 9.14 23.97 24.32
C GLN A 644 9.12 24.67 25.69
N ASP A 645 8.95 23.90 26.76
CA ASP A 645 9.11 24.42 28.12
C ASP A 645 10.58 24.75 28.44
N GLU A 646 10.78 25.56 29.48
CA GLU A 646 12.10 26.07 29.87
C GLU A 646 13.12 24.95 30.15
N ALA A 647 12.67 23.82 30.71
CA ALA A 647 13.53 22.68 31.02
C ALA A 647 13.98 21.94 29.75
N SER A 648 13.07 21.75 28.80
CA SER A 648 13.31 21.09 27.52
C SER A 648 14.23 21.93 26.65
N LEU A 649 14.00 23.25 26.59
CA LEU A 649 14.87 24.20 25.89
C LEU A 649 16.29 24.20 26.48
N ALA A 650 16.44 24.19 27.80
CA ALA A 650 17.75 24.13 28.44
C ALA A 650 18.48 22.81 28.17
N MET A 651 17.74 21.69 28.13
CA MET A 651 18.31 20.38 27.80
C MET A 651 18.74 20.31 26.33
N ALA A 652 17.92 20.79 25.40
CA ALA A 652 18.25 20.85 23.98
C ALA A 652 19.47 21.75 23.73
N GLU A 653 19.52 22.93 24.34
CA GLU A 653 20.69 23.82 24.28
C GLU A 653 21.97 23.10 24.74
N SER A 654 21.92 22.41 25.89
CA SER A 654 23.08 21.68 26.40
C SER A 654 23.59 20.62 25.42
N LEU A 655 22.69 19.92 24.74
CA LEU A 655 23.04 18.90 23.76
C LEU A 655 23.60 19.50 22.47
N TYR A 656 23.01 20.59 21.95
CA TYR A 656 23.58 21.30 20.79
C TYR A 656 24.96 21.87 21.08
N LEU A 657 25.18 22.43 22.27
CA LEU A 657 26.50 22.92 22.67
C LEU A 657 27.53 21.80 22.75
N LYS A 658 27.16 20.61 23.26
CA LYS A 658 28.06 19.44 23.24
C LYS A 658 28.41 19.00 21.83
N ALA A 659 27.41 18.94 20.93
CA ALA A 659 27.65 18.60 19.53
C ALA A 659 28.60 19.62 18.87
N LEU A 660 28.36 20.90 19.10
CA LEU A 660 29.17 22.00 18.59
C LEU A 660 30.60 21.97 19.15
N GLU A 661 30.80 21.63 20.42
CA GLU A 661 32.11 21.51 21.05
C GLU A 661 32.93 20.37 20.41
N ILE A 662 32.31 19.21 20.20
CA ILE A 662 32.94 18.07 19.53
C ILE A 662 33.33 18.45 18.10
N ASP A 663 32.39 18.97 17.32
CA ASP A 663 32.62 19.32 15.91
C ASP A 663 33.70 20.42 15.79
N LYS A 664 33.74 21.42 16.69
CA LYS A 664 34.79 22.47 16.69
C LYS A 664 36.17 21.97 17.13
N SER A 665 36.27 20.85 17.83
CA SER A 665 37.56 20.30 18.25
C SER A 665 38.32 19.67 17.08
N LYS A 666 37.61 19.35 15.99
CA LYS A 666 38.15 18.80 14.74
C LYS A 666 38.74 19.90 13.83
N PRO A 667 39.63 19.54 12.88
CA PRO A 667 40.12 20.47 11.87
C PRO A 667 38.97 21.19 11.17
N GLU A 668 39.15 22.49 10.90
CA GLU A 668 38.09 23.34 10.35
C GLU A 668 37.60 22.85 8.97
N GLU A 669 38.49 22.28 8.16
CA GLU A 669 38.16 21.70 6.84
C GLU A 669 37.16 20.52 6.94
N GLU A 670 37.22 19.74 8.03
CA GLU A 670 36.32 18.61 8.26
C GLU A 670 35.02 19.05 8.95
N SER A 671 35.11 19.97 9.92
CA SER A 671 33.97 20.39 10.74
C SER A 671 33.08 21.43 10.07
N ALA A 672 33.62 22.27 9.18
CA ALA A 672 32.85 23.35 8.58
C ALA A 672 31.62 22.83 7.81
N LEU A 673 31.70 21.62 7.22
CA LEU A 673 30.58 20.97 6.51
C LEU A 673 29.35 20.72 7.38
N ILE A 674 29.46 20.71 8.71
CA ILE A 674 28.33 20.46 9.60
C ILE A 674 28.05 21.63 10.56
N LEU A 675 29.06 22.48 10.83
CA LEU A 675 28.96 23.59 11.78
C LEU A 675 27.83 24.57 11.46
N HIS A 676 27.50 24.78 10.18
CA HIS A 676 26.40 25.66 9.80
C HIS A 676 25.04 25.16 10.33
N ILE A 677 24.73 23.86 10.23
CA ILE A 677 23.51 23.25 10.78
C ILE A 677 23.51 23.34 12.30
N ARG A 678 24.64 23.08 12.96
CA ARG A 678 24.74 23.16 14.43
C ARG A 678 24.39 24.54 14.95
N TRP A 679 24.88 25.58 14.27
CA TRP A 679 24.59 26.96 14.62
C TRP A 679 23.14 27.35 14.36
N LEU A 680 22.53 26.89 13.27
CA LEU A 680 21.11 27.14 12.97
C LEU A 680 20.17 26.48 13.98
N ASN A 681 20.47 25.25 14.39
CA ASN A 681 19.70 24.56 15.43
C ASN A 681 19.83 25.26 16.79
N LEU A 682 21.03 25.71 17.15
CA LEU A 682 21.26 26.47 18.37
C LEU A 682 20.55 27.83 18.35
N ALA A 683 20.56 28.52 17.20
CA ALA A 683 19.83 29.77 17.01
C ALA A 683 18.32 29.59 17.24
N THR A 684 17.76 28.48 16.76
CA THR A 684 16.35 28.13 16.95
C THR A 684 16.01 27.96 18.43
N VAL A 685 16.85 27.26 19.21
CA VAL A 685 16.64 27.12 20.66
C VAL A 685 16.71 28.47 21.37
N TRP A 686 17.73 29.28 21.07
CA TRP A 686 17.88 30.60 21.67
C TRP A 686 16.73 31.55 21.31
N MET A 687 16.18 31.42 20.10
CA MET A 687 14.97 32.14 19.70
C MET A 687 13.77 31.75 20.58
N PHE A 688 13.50 30.47 20.80
CA PHE A 688 12.42 30.02 21.70
C PHE A 688 12.64 30.44 23.16
N GLN A 689 13.91 30.53 23.59
CA GLN A 689 14.29 31.11 24.89
C GLN A 689 14.21 32.66 24.91
N LYS A 690 13.82 33.31 23.81
CA LYS A 690 13.74 34.78 23.64
C LYS A 690 15.09 35.51 23.74
N ARG A 691 16.18 34.77 23.56
CA ARG A 691 17.57 35.26 23.48
C ARG A 691 17.91 35.68 22.05
N TYR A 692 17.13 36.60 21.52
CA TYR A 692 17.16 36.88 20.07
C TYR A 692 18.49 37.43 19.56
N LYS A 693 19.22 38.18 20.38
CA LYS A 693 20.53 38.71 19.99
C LYS A 693 21.52 37.56 19.73
N GLU A 694 21.55 36.59 20.62
CA GLU A 694 22.40 35.41 20.51
C GLU A 694 21.92 34.52 19.34
N ALA A 695 20.61 34.40 19.14
CA ALA A 695 20.07 33.71 17.97
C ALA A 695 20.55 34.34 16.65
N VAL A 696 20.48 35.66 16.51
CA VAL A 696 20.97 36.37 15.30
C VAL A 696 22.47 36.16 15.10
N GLU A 697 23.27 36.24 16.16
CA GLU A 697 24.72 36.00 16.11
C GLU A 697 25.03 34.55 15.68
N ALA A 698 24.25 33.58 16.16
CA ALA A 698 24.36 32.18 15.75
C ALA A 698 24.00 31.98 14.26
N VAL A 699 22.92 32.59 13.77
CA VAL A 699 22.56 32.48 12.34
C VAL A 699 23.65 33.10 11.45
N GLU A 700 24.19 34.27 11.80
CA GLU A 700 25.30 34.88 11.03
C GLU A 700 26.56 34.00 11.05
N THR A 701 26.83 33.34 12.18
CA THR A 701 27.96 32.41 12.30
C THR A 701 27.74 31.17 11.45
N GLY A 702 26.54 30.57 11.49
CA GLY A 702 26.19 29.42 10.65
C GLY A 702 26.29 29.76 9.16
N ARG A 703 25.78 30.94 8.78
CA ARG A 703 25.89 31.52 7.44
C ARG A 703 27.34 31.70 7.00
N HIS A 704 28.21 32.21 7.87
CA HIS A 704 29.63 32.35 7.57
C HIS A 704 30.28 31.01 7.20
N TYR A 705 30.02 29.95 7.98
CA TYR A 705 30.52 28.61 7.67
C TYR A 705 29.93 28.06 6.36
N ALA A 706 28.64 28.29 6.10
CA ALA A 706 28.02 27.89 4.84
C ALA A 706 28.70 28.54 3.62
N ILE A 707 28.83 29.87 3.63
CA ILE A 707 29.48 30.64 2.55
C ILE A 707 30.92 30.20 2.33
N LYS A 708 31.66 29.94 3.42
CA LYS A 708 33.05 29.52 3.35
C LYS A 708 33.22 28.17 2.63
N ASN A 709 32.32 27.22 2.83
CA ASN A 709 32.44 25.88 2.24
C ASN A 709 31.80 25.75 0.87
N PHE A 710 30.68 26.44 0.66
CA PHE A 710 29.83 26.26 -0.50
C PHE A 710 29.95 27.43 -1.50
N GLY A 711 30.77 28.44 -1.17
CA GLY A 711 31.02 29.63 -1.98
C GLY A 711 29.93 30.70 -1.85
N PRO A 712 30.16 31.93 -2.33
CA PRO A 712 29.18 33.03 -2.26
C PRO A 712 27.91 32.79 -3.10
N ALA A 713 27.92 31.78 -3.98
CA ALA A 713 26.76 31.32 -4.73
C ALA A 713 25.86 30.33 -3.96
N CYS A 714 26.28 29.83 -2.78
CA CYS A 714 25.30 29.36 -1.81
C CYS A 714 24.52 30.59 -1.35
N HIS A 715 23.23 30.64 -1.67
CA HIS A 715 22.41 31.85 -1.89
C HIS A 715 22.11 32.70 -0.64
N PHE A 716 23.16 33.10 0.07
CA PHE A 716 23.11 33.90 1.27
C PHE A 716 23.29 35.39 1.01
N ASP A 717 23.68 35.82 -0.19
CA ASP A 717 23.88 37.25 -0.47
C ASP A 717 22.62 37.91 -1.05
N GLY A 718 22.10 38.88 -0.30
CA GLY A 718 20.78 39.46 -0.49
C GLY A 718 20.73 40.68 -1.41
N GLU A 719 21.69 40.85 -2.33
CA GLU A 719 21.78 42.07 -3.16
C GLU A 719 21.79 41.88 -4.68
N GLU A 720 22.04 40.69 -5.25
CA GLU A 720 21.91 40.47 -6.71
C GLU A 720 21.22 39.14 -7.05
N VAL A 721 20.17 39.23 -7.87
CA VAL A 721 19.50 38.07 -8.48
C VAL A 721 20.49 37.41 -9.44
N CYS A 722 20.94 36.19 -9.14
CA CYS A 722 21.90 35.49 -9.98
C CYS A 722 21.23 34.92 -11.25
N PRO A 723 21.74 35.21 -12.47
CA PRO A 723 21.24 34.60 -13.69
C PRO A 723 21.82 33.18 -13.87
N ILE A 724 20.93 32.19 -13.86
CA ILE A 724 20.97 30.88 -14.53
C ILE A 724 22.37 30.32 -14.84
N TYR A 725 22.79 29.25 -14.14
CA TYR A 725 23.78 28.30 -14.66
C TYR A 725 23.08 27.04 -15.23
N PRO A 726 23.44 26.57 -16.43
CA PRO A 726 22.85 25.38 -17.05
C PRO A 726 23.32 24.08 -16.36
N LYS A 727 22.39 23.14 -16.18
CA LYS A 727 22.45 21.79 -15.57
C LYS A 727 23.48 20.80 -16.20
N THR A 728 24.59 21.28 -16.76
CA THR A 728 25.49 20.47 -17.62
C THR A 728 26.87 20.14 -17.04
N TYR A 729 27.18 20.46 -15.78
CA TYR A 729 28.38 19.90 -15.16
C TYR A 729 28.05 18.53 -14.55
N LEU A 730 28.67 17.49 -15.12
CA LEU A 730 28.53 16.09 -14.71
C LEU A 730 28.60 15.93 -13.19
N PHE A 731 27.51 15.37 -12.65
CA PHE A 731 27.28 15.01 -11.27
C PHE A 731 28.24 13.92 -10.82
N THR A 732 29.27 14.27 -10.05
CA THR A 732 30.17 13.28 -9.44
C THR A 732 29.98 13.10 -7.94
N ASN A 733 29.21 13.94 -7.23
CA ASN A 733 28.85 13.71 -5.83
C ASN A 733 27.48 14.31 -5.49
N ILE A 734 26.46 13.45 -5.33
CA ILE A 734 25.07 13.81 -4.97
C ILE A 734 25.00 14.50 -3.59
N ARG A 735 25.95 14.19 -2.69
CA ARG A 735 26.03 14.71 -1.32
C ARG A 735 26.31 16.21 -1.26
N ASP A 736 27.14 16.74 -2.15
CA ASP A 736 27.52 18.17 -2.16
C ASP A 736 26.39 19.06 -2.72
N SER A 737 25.58 18.53 -3.64
CA SER A 737 24.43 19.24 -4.24
C SER A 737 23.27 19.43 -3.25
N MET A 738 22.94 18.43 -2.44
CA MET A 738 21.83 18.52 -1.46
C MET A 738 22.18 19.41 -0.25
N LEU A 739 23.46 19.48 0.11
CA LEU A 739 23.93 20.31 1.23
C LEU A 739 24.01 21.80 0.86
N GLN A 740 24.27 22.15 -0.41
CA GLN A 740 24.35 23.55 -0.84
C GLN A 740 22.98 24.25 -0.92
N THR A 741 21.93 23.54 -1.34
CA THR A 741 20.57 24.07 -1.48
C THR A 741 19.84 24.19 -0.14
N ASN A 742 19.86 23.14 0.71
CA ASN A 742 19.15 23.12 2.01
C ASN A 742 19.57 24.22 3.01
N VAL A 743 20.84 24.66 2.95
CA VAL A 743 21.42 25.54 3.97
C VAL A 743 21.06 27.01 3.75
N SER A 744 20.82 27.40 2.50
CA SER A 744 20.46 28.77 2.15
C SER A 744 19.02 29.11 2.53
N TYR A 745 18.11 28.17 2.34
CA TYR A 745 16.69 28.41 2.60
C TYR A 745 16.37 28.44 4.10
N SER A 746 17.08 27.61 4.88
CA SER A 746 16.89 27.49 6.32
C SER A 746 17.28 28.79 7.04
N ALA A 747 18.31 29.51 6.61
CA ALA A 747 18.73 30.73 7.30
C ALA A 747 17.80 31.93 7.10
N ASP A 748 17.37 32.22 5.86
CA ASP A 748 16.39 33.30 5.62
C ASP A 748 15.05 32.97 6.29
N TYR A 749 14.67 31.69 6.33
CA TYR A 749 13.51 31.22 7.08
C TYR A 749 13.68 31.42 8.60
N VAL A 750 14.82 31.02 9.19
CA VAL A 750 15.11 31.20 10.63
C VAL A 750 15.21 32.69 11.00
N TYR A 751 15.80 33.54 10.14
CA TYR A 751 15.74 35.00 10.32
C TYR A 751 14.31 35.52 10.30
N GLY A 752 13.52 35.01 9.34
CA GLY A 752 12.09 35.31 9.27
C GLY A 752 11.39 34.97 10.58
N ASP A 753 11.68 33.81 11.16
CA ASP A 753 11.13 33.38 12.44
C ASP A 753 11.58 34.29 13.59
N ILE A 754 12.87 34.64 13.68
CA ILE A 754 13.37 35.56 14.71
C ILE A 754 12.65 36.92 14.62
N GLU A 755 12.55 37.50 13.43
CA GLU A 755 11.85 38.77 13.19
C GLU A 755 10.35 38.65 13.50
N TYR A 756 9.73 37.50 13.16
CA TYR A 756 8.33 37.19 13.46
C TYR A 756 8.12 37.17 14.98
N PHE A 757 8.91 36.41 15.75
CA PHE A 757 8.75 36.35 17.21
C PHE A 757 9.10 37.65 17.94
N GLN A 758 9.93 38.51 17.35
CA GLN A 758 10.18 39.88 17.84
C GLN A 758 9.04 40.86 17.55
N GLY A 759 8.12 40.51 16.64
CA GLY A 759 7.04 41.38 16.20
C GLY A 759 7.40 42.32 15.04
N ASN A 760 8.53 42.10 14.37
CA ASN A 760 8.99 42.86 13.21
C ASN A 760 8.42 42.27 11.91
N TRP A 761 7.10 42.27 11.78
CA TRP A 761 6.37 41.54 10.74
C TRP A 761 6.75 41.91 9.30
N ASP A 762 7.10 43.17 9.05
CA ASP A 762 7.52 43.62 7.72
C ASP A 762 8.87 43.05 7.29
N ASN A 763 9.80 42.90 8.23
CA ASN A 763 11.08 42.25 7.98
C ASN A 763 10.89 40.74 7.83
N ALA A 764 10.09 40.13 8.71
CA ALA A 764 9.73 38.73 8.62
C ALA A 764 9.09 38.39 7.26
N LYS A 765 8.16 39.22 6.77
CA LYS A 765 7.51 39.05 5.46
C LYS A 765 8.52 39.03 4.32
N LYS A 766 9.50 39.94 4.32
CA LYS A 766 10.56 39.98 3.30
C LYS A 766 11.43 38.73 3.34
N ARG A 767 11.79 38.28 4.55
CA ARG A 767 12.61 37.07 4.77
C ARG A 767 11.88 35.80 4.31
N PHE A 768 10.64 35.60 4.73
CA PHE A 768 9.84 34.45 4.28
C PHE A 768 9.51 34.50 2.78
N ALA A 769 9.32 35.68 2.19
CA ALA A 769 9.11 35.80 0.75
C ALA A 769 10.35 35.40 -0.06
N ARG A 770 11.55 35.73 0.43
CA ARG A 770 12.82 35.28 -0.18
C ARG A 770 12.97 33.78 -0.05
N ALA A 771 12.74 33.23 1.14
CA ALA A 771 12.75 31.78 1.37
C ALA A 771 11.72 31.05 0.47
N LEU A 772 10.51 31.61 0.32
CA LEU A 772 9.45 31.00 -0.50
C LEU A 772 9.80 30.91 -1.98
N VAL A 773 10.35 31.97 -2.58
CA VAL A 773 10.74 31.95 -4.00
C VAL A 773 11.69 30.80 -4.26
N LEU A 774 12.64 30.61 -3.34
CA LEU A 774 13.63 29.57 -3.42
C LEU A 774 13.05 28.17 -3.19
N PHE A 775 12.13 28.01 -2.22
CA PHE A 775 11.42 26.74 -2.01
C PHE A 775 10.50 26.35 -3.17
N GLU A 776 9.79 27.32 -3.78
CA GLU A 776 8.91 27.08 -4.94
C GLU A 776 9.69 26.63 -6.18
N GLU A 777 10.90 27.15 -6.40
CA GLU A 777 11.76 26.78 -7.54
C GLU A 777 12.25 25.32 -7.48
N GLU A 778 12.41 24.77 -6.28
CA GLU A 778 12.84 23.38 -6.07
C GLU A 778 11.66 22.41 -6.13
N ASN A 779 10.60 22.68 -5.35
CA ASN A 779 9.39 21.87 -5.34
C ASN A 779 8.22 22.63 -4.68
N GLU A 780 7.20 22.97 -5.47
CA GLU A 780 5.98 23.67 -4.99
C GLU A 780 5.19 22.88 -3.92
N LEU A 781 5.36 21.56 -3.84
CA LEU A 781 4.69 20.69 -2.87
C LEU A 781 5.53 20.40 -1.62
N HIS A 782 6.78 20.87 -1.57
CA HIS A 782 7.68 20.58 -0.46
C HIS A 782 7.15 21.15 0.87
N PRO A 783 7.34 20.45 2.01
CA PRO A 783 6.94 20.94 3.33
C PRO A 783 7.47 22.34 3.67
N SER A 784 8.70 22.65 3.27
CA SER A 784 9.30 23.99 3.49
C SER A 784 8.60 25.10 2.70
N THR A 785 8.14 24.82 1.48
CA THR A 785 7.30 25.72 0.68
C THR A 785 6.00 26.02 1.42
N CYS A 786 5.35 24.96 1.93
CA CYS A 786 4.12 25.08 2.71
C CYS A 786 4.33 25.88 4.00
N ALA A 787 5.44 25.66 4.71
CA ALA A 787 5.79 26.35 5.94
C ALA A 787 6.01 27.86 5.72
N ALA A 788 6.75 28.23 4.68
CA ALA A 788 6.96 29.65 4.32
C ALA A 788 5.65 30.34 3.91
N MET A 789 4.81 29.66 3.12
CA MET A 789 3.48 30.17 2.75
C MET A 789 2.57 30.34 3.98
N TRP A 790 2.60 29.40 4.91
CA TRP A 790 1.86 29.47 6.16
C TRP A 790 2.28 30.67 7.02
N LYS A 791 3.59 30.96 7.10
CA LYS A 791 4.12 32.15 7.80
C LYS A 791 3.66 33.44 7.13
N LEU A 792 3.71 33.51 5.80
CA LEU A 792 3.22 34.66 5.03
C LEU A 792 1.72 34.88 5.21
N ALA A 793 0.91 33.81 5.22
CA ALA A 793 -0.52 33.88 5.50
C ALA A 793 -0.78 34.44 6.91
N SER A 794 -0.06 33.94 7.92
CA SER A 794 -0.16 34.41 9.30
C SER A 794 0.23 35.89 9.44
N ILE A 795 1.24 36.37 8.72
CA ILE A 795 1.61 37.79 8.70
C ILE A 795 0.52 38.62 8.03
N ALA A 796 -0.01 38.20 6.87
CA ALA A 796 -1.09 38.90 6.18
C ALA A 796 -2.33 39.05 7.08
N MET A 797 -2.69 38.00 7.81
CA MET A 797 -3.77 38.03 8.80
C MET A 797 -3.54 39.09 9.87
N ARG A 798 -2.34 39.13 10.46
CA ARG A 798 -1.96 40.11 11.50
C ARG A 798 -1.90 41.54 10.97
N GLN A 799 -1.54 41.73 9.69
CA GLN A 799 -1.53 43.03 9.02
C GLN A 799 -2.92 43.51 8.58
N GLY A 800 -3.96 42.68 8.74
CA GLY A 800 -5.34 43.00 8.35
C GLY A 800 -5.65 42.74 6.88
N ASP A 801 -4.72 42.15 6.11
CA ASP A 801 -4.95 41.70 4.74
C ASP A 801 -5.60 40.30 4.76
N LEU A 802 -6.88 40.27 5.16
CA LEU A 802 -7.62 39.04 5.42
C LEU A 802 -7.90 38.26 4.13
N GLU A 803 -8.13 38.93 3.00
CA GLU A 803 -8.33 38.27 1.70
C GLU A 803 -7.07 37.51 1.27
N GLN A 804 -5.90 38.14 1.34
CA GLN A 804 -4.63 37.47 1.03
C GLN A 804 -4.38 36.31 2.00
N SER A 805 -4.62 36.52 3.30
CA SER A 805 -4.45 35.50 4.35
C SER A 805 -5.31 34.26 4.09
N ILE A 806 -6.62 34.45 3.87
CA ILE A 806 -7.58 33.35 3.63
C ILE A 806 -7.20 32.58 2.37
N ASN A 807 -6.82 33.27 1.29
CA ASN A 807 -6.40 32.63 0.05
C ASN A 807 -5.13 31.80 0.22
N LEU A 808 -4.13 32.33 0.94
CA LEU A 808 -2.90 31.59 1.23
C LEU A 808 -3.18 30.39 2.13
N PHE A 809 -3.95 30.54 3.21
CA PHE A 809 -4.32 29.42 4.07
C PHE A 809 -5.12 28.34 3.33
N ARG A 810 -6.01 28.71 2.41
CA ARG A 810 -6.71 27.74 1.55
C ARG A 810 -5.75 26.98 0.64
N LYS A 811 -4.76 27.65 0.03
CA LYS A 811 -3.73 27.01 -0.79
C LYS A 811 -2.87 26.07 0.07
N VAL A 812 -2.38 26.54 1.22
CA VAL A 812 -1.56 25.76 2.16
C VAL A 812 -2.32 24.53 2.68
N ARG A 813 -3.61 24.66 3.01
CA ARG A 813 -4.46 23.53 3.43
C ARG A 813 -4.47 22.42 2.38
N LEU A 814 -4.67 22.77 1.11
CA LEU A 814 -4.70 21.78 0.03
C LEU A 814 -3.33 21.09 -0.12
N LEU A 815 -2.23 21.84 0.01
CA LEU A 815 -0.88 21.26 -0.02
C LEU A 815 -0.61 20.34 1.17
N PHE A 816 -1.04 20.70 2.38
CA PHE A 816 -0.94 19.80 3.54
C PHE A 816 -1.78 18.53 3.35
N GLU A 817 -3.00 18.64 2.81
CA GLU A 817 -3.86 17.48 2.49
C GLU A 817 -3.24 16.53 1.45
N LEU A 818 -2.49 17.06 0.48
CA LEU A 818 -1.70 16.24 -0.45
C LEU A 818 -0.56 15.50 0.26
N ASN A 819 0.10 16.16 1.21
CA ASN A 819 1.24 15.61 1.95
C ASN A 819 0.85 14.66 3.10
N GLU A 820 -0.43 14.60 3.52
CA GLU A 820 -0.93 13.75 4.63
C GLU A 820 -0.56 12.27 4.46
N LYS A 821 -0.65 11.72 3.25
CA LYS A 821 -0.40 10.29 2.99
C LYS A 821 1.06 9.90 3.23
N ALA A 822 2.00 10.80 2.93
CA ALA A 822 3.43 10.54 3.10
C ALA A 822 3.85 10.62 4.56
N LYS A 823 3.27 11.54 5.34
CA LYS A 823 3.63 11.79 6.75
C LYS A 823 2.92 10.85 7.72
N GLY A 824 1.73 10.36 7.38
CA GLY A 824 0.94 9.49 8.26
C GLY A 824 0.27 10.20 9.43
N ASP A 825 0.36 11.54 9.51
CA ASP A 825 -0.35 12.39 10.47
C ASP A 825 -1.14 13.52 9.77
N LYS A 826 -2.02 14.17 10.54
CA LYS A 826 -2.85 15.31 10.08
C LYS A 826 -2.56 16.61 10.85
N GLY A 827 -1.39 16.69 11.49
CA GLY A 827 -1.06 17.78 12.41
C GLY A 827 -0.98 19.14 11.71
N GLU A 828 -0.30 19.19 10.56
CA GLU A 828 -0.16 20.41 9.75
C GLU A 828 -1.51 20.88 9.19
N THR A 829 -2.36 19.95 8.74
CA THR A 829 -3.73 20.24 8.28
C THR A 829 -4.56 20.81 9.43
N ALA A 830 -4.54 20.18 10.61
CA ALA A 830 -5.28 20.67 11.78
C ALA A 830 -4.84 22.08 12.19
N ARG A 831 -3.52 22.35 12.21
CA ARG A 831 -2.97 23.68 12.49
C ARG A 831 -3.40 24.71 11.45
N CYS A 832 -3.36 24.36 10.17
CA CYS A 832 -3.77 25.26 9.10
C CYS A 832 -5.27 25.57 9.15
N LEU A 833 -6.12 24.56 9.40
CA LEU A 833 -7.56 24.72 9.56
C LEU A 833 -7.89 25.69 10.69
N ARG A 834 -7.24 25.52 11.85
CA ARG A 834 -7.48 26.41 13.01
C ARG A 834 -7.11 27.87 12.73
N ARG A 835 -6.04 28.11 11.97
CA ARG A 835 -5.62 29.46 11.56
C ARG A 835 -6.52 30.05 10.47
N LEU A 836 -7.01 29.22 9.56
CA LEU A 836 -8.01 29.61 8.57
C LEU A 836 -9.34 30.00 9.22
N THR A 837 -9.78 29.25 10.24
CA THR A 837 -10.95 29.60 11.07
C THR A 837 -10.80 30.99 11.66
N GLU A 838 -9.67 31.29 12.33
CA GLU A 838 -9.40 32.63 12.87
C GLU A 838 -9.49 33.73 11.80
N ALA A 839 -8.89 33.51 10.63
CA ALA A 839 -8.94 34.48 9.54
C ALA A 839 -10.38 34.73 9.06
N LEU A 840 -11.20 33.68 8.95
CA LEU A 840 -12.59 33.74 8.54
C LEU A 840 -13.50 34.41 9.59
N GLU A 841 -13.26 34.15 10.88
CA GLU A 841 -13.98 34.82 11.98
C GLU A 841 -13.74 36.33 11.96
N ILE A 842 -12.48 36.75 11.77
CA ILE A 842 -12.12 38.17 11.67
C ILE A 842 -12.72 38.79 10.40
N HIS A 843 -12.77 38.04 9.30
CA HIS A 843 -13.36 38.48 8.03
C HIS A 843 -14.90 38.56 8.06
N GLY A 844 -15.55 37.81 8.95
CA GLY A 844 -17.01 37.79 9.14
C GLY A 844 -17.74 36.56 8.55
N ASP A 845 -17.00 35.56 8.07
CA ASP A 845 -17.54 34.32 7.49
C ASP A 845 -17.79 33.25 8.57
N VAL A 846 -18.71 33.56 9.49
CA VAL A 846 -18.94 32.80 10.73
C VAL A 846 -19.38 31.34 10.51
N GLU A 847 -20.12 31.07 9.43
CA GLU A 847 -20.64 29.73 9.14
C GLU A 847 -19.53 28.77 8.67
N GLU A 848 -18.68 29.22 7.74
CA GLU A 848 -17.51 28.45 7.27
C GLU A 848 -16.49 28.27 8.40
N ALA A 849 -16.26 29.32 9.20
CA ALA A 849 -15.37 29.27 10.36
C ALA A 849 -15.78 28.18 11.36
N ALA A 850 -17.07 28.08 11.70
CA ALA A 850 -17.59 27.09 12.64
C ALA A 850 -17.36 25.65 12.15
N GLU A 851 -17.61 25.38 10.86
CA GLU A 851 -17.40 24.05 10.28
C GLU A 851 -15.91 23.65 10.29
N LEU A 852 -15.02 24.58 9.94
CA LEU A 852 -13.58 24.32 9.94
C LEU A 852 -13.02 24.17 11.36
N ASN A 853 -13.58 24.90 12.34
CA ASN A 853 -13.17 24.77 13.74
C ASN A 853 -13.49 23.39 14.29
N GLU A 854 -14.71 22.89 14.06
CA GLU A 854 -15.13 21.55 14.50
C GLU A 854 -14.21 20.48 13.91
N LYS A 855 -13.83 20.62 12.63
CA LYS A 855 -12.87 19.73 11.97
C LYS A 855 -11.48 19.80 12.58
N ALA A 856 -10.97 21.00 12.84
CA ALA A 856 -9.65 21.21 13.44
C ALA A 856 -9.57 20.60 14.85
N GLU A 857 -10.59 20.82 15.69
CA GLU A 857 -10.67 20.27 17.05
C GLU A 857 -10.80 18.74 17.04
N ALA A 858 -11.62 18.16 16.15
CA ALA A 858 -11.75 16.71 16.02
C ALA A 858 -10.43 16.04 15.60
N MET A 859 -9.67 16.68 14.70
CA MET A 859 -8.32 16.22 14.33
C MET A 859 -7.36 16.33 15.52
N ARG A 860 -7.37 17.46 16.22
CA ARG A 860 -6.52 17.69 17.38
C ARG A 860 -6.80 16.71 18.53
N GLU A 861 -8.07 16.41 18.81
CA GLU A 861 -8.47 15.41 19.83
C GLU A 861 -7.93 14.02 19.48
N ARG A 862 -8.04 13.60 18.21
CA ARG A 862 -7.49 12.31 17.75
C ARG A 862 -5.98 12.24 17.90
N ILE A 863 -5.26 13.30 17.54
CA ILE A 863 -3.79 13.31 17.56
C ILE A 863 -3.25 13.43 18.99
N GLN A 864 -3.79 14.35 19.80
CA GLN A 864 -3.28 14.60 21.16
C GLN A 864 -3.78 13.58 22.19
N GLY A 865 -4.86 12.84 21.88
CA GLY A 865 -5.41 11.80 22.73
C GLY A 865 -5.68 12.30 24.15
N SER A 866 -5.10 11.63 25.15
CA SER A 866 -5.34 11.97 26.55
C SER A 866 -4.87 13.38 26.95
N ARG A 867 -3.87 13.94 26.27
CA ARG A 867 -3.35 15.30 26.55
C ARG A 867 -4.28 16.40 26.06
N PHE A 868 -5.24 16.08 25.17
CA PHE A 868 -6.15 17.05 24.58
C PHE A 868 -6.89 17.88 25.63
N LYS A 869 -7.35 17.22 26.71
CA LYS A 869 -8.10 17.87 27.80
C LYS A 869 -7.26 18.80 28.67
N ASP A 870 -5.94 18.61 28.68
CA ASP A 870 -5.00 19.36 29.51
C ASP A 870 -4.42 20.57 28.76
N LEU A 871 -4.58 20.64 27.44
CA LEU A 871 -4.05 21.69 26.57
C LEU A 871 -5.17 22.61 26.08
N PRO A 872 -5.03 23.96 26.20
CA PRO A 872 -6.07 24.89 25.75
C PRO A 872 -6.19 24.92 24.22
N ASP A 873 -7.32 25.37 23.68
CA ASP A 873 -7.44 25.73 22.25
C ASP A 873 -6.65 27.00 21.96
N SER A 874 -5.38 26.84 21.56
CA SER A 874 -4.44 27.94 21.33
C SER A 874 -3.42 27.56 20.25
N GLU A 875 -2.80 28.57 19.62
CA GLU A 875 -1.73 28.41 18.62
C GLU A 875 -0.65 27.41 19.09
N TYR A 876 -0.22 27.53 20.35
CA TYR A 876 0.74 26.62 20.98
C TYR A 876 0.32 25.16 20.92
N SER A 877 -0.95 24.85 21.21
CA SER A 877 -1.42 23.46 21.21
C SER A 877 -1.48 22.85 19.81
N TYR A 878 -1.63 23.66 18.76
CA TYR A 878 -1.56 23.18 17.37
C TYR A 878 -0.12 23.11 16.85
N ASP A 879 0.78 23.97 17.34
CA ASP A 879 2.21 23.88 17.01
C ASP A 879 2.85 22.59 17.53
N LEU A 880 2.39 22.08 18.68
CA LEU A 880 2.79 20.76 19.20
C LEU A 880 2.34 19.58 18.32
N LEU A 881 1.47 19.79 17.33
CA LEU A 881 1.05 18.74 16.39
C LEU A 881 2.04 18.57 15.23
N VAL A 882 3.03 19.45 15.08
CA VAL A 882 3.90 19.52 13.90
C VAL A 882 5.36 19.28 14.27
N PHE A 883 6.04 18.43 13.48
CA PHE A 883 7.47 18.11 13.64
C PHE A 883 8.39 19.28 13.21
N PHE A 884 9.47 19.53 13.96
CA PHE A 884 10.39 20.66 13.75
C PHE A 884 11.68 20.34 12.96
N GLY A 885 11.86 19.12 12.43
CA GLY A 885 13.15 18.67 11.90
C GLY A 885 13.51 19.00 10.44
N TYR A 886 12.96 20.06 9.84
CA TYR A 886 13.40 20.51 8.50
C TYR A 886 14.58 21.50 8.59
N ALA A 887 15.65 21.10 9.28
CA ALA A 887 16.90 21.87 9.38
C ALA A 887 18.13 21.01 9.11
#